data_AF-A0AA42ZCS4-F1
#
_entry.id   AF-A0AA42ZCS4-F1
#
_cell.length_a   1.000
_cell.length_b   1.000
_cell.length_c   1.000
_cell.angle_alpha   90.00
_cell.angle_beta   90.00
_cell.angle_gamma   90.00
#
_symmetry.space_group_name_H-M   'P 1'
#
loop_
_entity.id
_entity.type
_entity.pdbx_description
1 polymer ?
#
loop_
_entity_poly.entity_id
_entity_poly.type
_entity_poly.pdbx_seq_one_letter_code
_entity_poly.pdbx_strand_id
1 'polypeptide(L)'
;MTDDKENNKPDTPPTNSGGASESQPLRKISDEELQTILEEHKKWVESSEKEGSRADLSHCDLSHNHWELTTIPVDRPGGLLTLGPTLNKAIMVGTKLCGVDLPGARLKHANLIDADLSHSQLARVELEGASAIRLQLQHSTMRAALLLGTDLSGANLSDADLTDADLNLANLTGATVARANFEKANLQKTNLTKVEGLNQSKLHDCNLCGATGLKGTEFARADITGAKLPEDLKEFKSLAVVEEISKNARKIFLAMLLGCAYAWLTILTTTDARLILNSVSSPLPIIGAEIRIAYFYYAAPVILLGLYIYLHLYLQRLWEGLSKLPAIFEDGKRLDERAYPWLLNGLVRRHFDKLKGGRSGIEKTEELVSLFLAWWVVPLTFGLFWYWYLVRHHWPGTGLHIVLISLSIACAILFYRKHADSLRGSVRPAFHWKRFYRTRTFQSMSVVALCAVVSYGAIEGLYFEMEPDRWYGDTPSWARADLREAQLSTIPPSYWSMDSAIRDDAVRGANLRGADLRYAHMQGSFLVNADLKYANLEGSNLWLSNLSNANLDSANLTGVDLTDAELPGATLRFAKLSDAELDYANLSDATMMGDTLIRAVLKATNLTDADVRNSNFDSARLTDAILIRADLRHSRFVGTVFDGAYLRGTKLAATNLTRTSGLTQVQIYQACCDTLITKLPPGLTIKQCQK
;
A
#
# COMPACT_ATOMS: atom_id res chain seq x y z
N MET A 1 -26.20 -29.07 88.97
CA MET A 1 -27.00 -30.18 88.44
C MET A 1 -27.74 -29.62 87.24
N THR A 2 -27.35 -30.08 86.05
CA THR A 2 -28.05 -30.05 84.74
C THR A 2 -28.49 -28.70 84.12
N ASP A 3 -27.70 -28.25 83.14
CA ASP A 3 -27.95 -28.17 81.69
C ASP A 3 -29.28 -27.66 81.05
N ASP A 4 -29.04 -27.03 79.88
CA ASP A 4 -29.87 -26.74 78.68
C ASP A 4 -30.67 -25.41 78.65
N LYS A 5 -30.64 -24.54 77.62
CA LYS A 5 -30.13 -24.62 76.22
C LYS A 5 -29.94 -23.23 75.57
N GLU A 6 -28.91 -23.15 74.73
CA GLU A 6 -28.70 -22.36 73.49
C GLU A 6 -29.73 -21.30 73.02
N ASN A 7 -29.24 -20.09 72.74
CA ASN A 7 -29.30 -19.56 71.37
C ASN A 7 -28.15 -18.58 71.07
N ASN A 8 -27.52 -18.78 69.92
CA ASN A 8 -26.21 -18.28 69.52
C ASN A 8 -26.34 -17.14 68.49
N LYS A 9 -25.66 -16.01 68.71
CA LYS A 9 -25.26 -15.06 67.64
C LYS A 9 -24.03 -14.26 68.11
N PRO A 10 -22.85 -14.38 67.46
CA PRO A 10 -21.68 -13.57 67.79
C PRO A 10 -21.73 -12.19 67.11
N ASP A 11 -21.34 -11.17 67.87
CA ASP A 11 -21.09 -9.81 67.41
C ASP A 11 -20.06 -9.79 66.28
N THR A 12 -20.44 -9.12 65.19
CA THR A 12 -19.55 -8.79 64.06
C THR A 12 -19.01 -7.37 64.26
N PRO A 13 -17.71 -7.11 64.02
CA PRO A 13 -17.15 -5.76 64.03
C PRO A 13 -17.76 -4.92 62.89
N PRO A 14 -17.83 -3.58 63.03
CA PRO A 14 -18.62 -2.76 62.12
C PRO A 14 -18.08 -2.86 60.69
N THR A 15 -18.94 -3.33 59.81
CA THR A 15 -18.79 -3.36 58.37
C THR A 15 -18.74 -1.94 57.84
N ASN A 16 -17.62 -1.61 57.18
CA ASN A 16 -17.46 -0.38 56.41
C ASN A 16 -18.27 -0.52 55.10
N SER A 17 -19.56 -0.18 55.16
CA SER A 17 -20.43 -0.09 53.99
C SER A 17 -20.15 1.24 53.27
N GLY A 18 -19.78 1.14 52.00
CA GLY A 18 -19.69 2.27 51.09
C GLY A 18 -21.05 2.96 50.97
N GLY A 19 -21.22 4.03 51.74
CA GLY A 19 -22.23 5.04 51.49
C GLY A 19 -21.74 5.97 50.40
N ALA A 20 -22.54 6.10 49.33
CA ALA A 20 -22.44 7.24 48.42
C ALA A 20 -22.51 8.52 49.27
N SER A 21 -21.46 9.33 49.22
CA SER A 21 -21.39 10.61 49.93
C SER A 21 -22.50 11.52 49.40
N GLU A 22 -23.56 11.70 50.17
CA GLU A 22 -24.33 12.94 50.13
C GLU A 22 -23.34 14.05 50.48
N SER A 23 -23.06 14.92 49.50
CA SER A 23 -22.14 16.04 49.68
C SER A 23 -22.71 16.98 50.73
N GLN A 24 -22.09 17.02 51.92
CA GLN A 24 -22.41 18.06 52.90
C GLN A 24 -22.23 19.44 52.24
N PRO A 25 -23.20 20.35 52.36
CA PRO A 25 -23.13 21.65 51.71
C PRO A 25 -21.98 22.48 52.30
N LEU A 26 -21.24 23.17 51.43
CA LEU A 26 -20.14 24.05 51.84
C LEU A 26 -20.63 25.16 52.78
N ARG A 27 -19.95 25.30 53.92
CA ARG A 27 -20.15 26.37 54.90
C ARG A 27 -19.28 27.57 54.54
N LYS A 28 -19.87 28.74 54.34
CA LYS A 28 -19.09 30.00 54.27
C LYS A 28 -18.61 30.38 55.67
N ILE A 29 -17.36 30.78 55.79
CA ILE A 29 -16.73 31.22 57.03
C ILE A 29 -16.25 32.67 56.85
N SER A 30 -16.39 33.52 57.87
CA SER A 30 -15.86 34.89 57.82
C SER A 30 -14.36 34.92 58.12
N ASP A 31 -13.66 35.96 57.70
CA ASP A 31 -12.24 36.15 58.02
C ASP A 31 -11.98 36.17 59.54
N GLU A 32 -12.89 36.77 60.31
CA GLU A 32 -12.83 36.80 61.78
C GLU A 32 -12.98 35.41 62.40
N GLU A 33 -13.90 34.59 61.87
CA GLU A 33 -14.10 33.22 62.34
C GLU A 33 -12.92 32.35 61.96
N LEU A 34 -12.42 32.46 60.73
CA LEU A 34 -11.22 31.77 60.27
C LEU A 34 -10.02 32.15 61.13
N GLN A 35 -9.79 33.44 61.38
CA GLN A 35 -8.71 33.92 62.23
C GLN A 35 -8.82 33.36 63.65
N THR A 36 -10.03 33.30 64.21
CA THR A 36 -10.26 32.71 65.54
C THR A 36 -9.88 31.22 65.56
N ILE A 37 -10.30 30.46 64.54
CA ILE A 37 -9.93 29.03 64.40
C ILE A 37 -8.41 28.87 64.25
N LEU A 38 -7.77 29.73 63.46
CA LEU A 38 -6.32 29.71 63.25
C LEU A 38 -5.56 30.02 64.54
N GLU A 39 -6.00 30.98 65.35
CA GLU A 39 -5.30 31.32 66.59
C GLU A 39 -5.50 30.28 67.69
N GLU A 40 -6.70 29.69 67.78
CA GLU A 40 -6.92 28.55 68.66
C GLU A 40 -6.11 27.32 68.23
N HIS A 41 -5.95 27.12 66.92
CA HIS A 41 -5.11 26.06 66.38
C HIS A 41 -3.62 26.32 66.61
N LYS A 42 -3.18 27.56 66.47
CA LYS A 42 -1.81 27.97 66.75
C LYS A 42 -1.45 27.68 68.21
N LYS A 43 -2.30 28.07 69.17
CA LYS A 43 -2.12 27.71 70.59
C LYS A 43 -2.06 26.19 70.78
N TRP A 44 -2.91 25.45 70.07
CA TRP A 44 -2.94 23.98 70.12
C TRP A 44 -1.65 23.34 69.61
N VAL A 45 -1.06 23.88 68.54
CA VAL A 45 0.24 23.42 68.03
C VAL A 45 1.38 23.80 68.98
N GLU A 46 1.44 25.05 69.42
CA GLU A 46 2.53 25.57 70.28
C GLU A 46 2.56 24.92 71.67
N SER A 47 1.39 24.59 72.23
CA SER A 47 1.25 23.93 73.53
C SER A 47 1.49 22.41 73.49
N SER A 48 1.80 21.84 72.31
CA SER A 48 1.85 20.39 72.09
C SER A 48 0.53 19.72 72.50
N GLU A 49 -0.58 20.22 71.96
CA GLU A 49 -1.93 19.67 72.11
C GLU A 49 -2.58 19.86 73.50
N LYS A 50 -2.09 20.82 74.30
CA LYS A 50 -2.57 21.05 75.67
C LYS A 50 -3.55 22.21 75.82
N GLU A 51 -3.43 23.25 75.01
CA GLU A 51 -4.21 24.50 75.11
C GLU A 51 -4.69 24.94 73.72
N GLY A 52 -5.92 25.46 73.62
CA GLY A 52 -6.54 25.81 72.33
C GLY A 52 -7.30 24.64 71.69
N SER A 53 -7.72 24.80 70.43
CA SER A 53 -8.48 23.78 69.70
C SER A 53 -7.88 23.50 68.32
N ARG A 54 -7.88 22.24 67.91
CA ARG A 54 -7.42 21.82 66.57
C ARG A 54 -8.31 22.48 65.51
N ALA A 55 -7.72 23.10 64.49
CA ALA A 55 -8.47 23.68 63.37
C ALA A 55 -9.31 22.60 62.68
N ASP A 56 -10.63 22.78 62.75
CA ASP A 56 -11.60 22.04 61.94
C ASP A 56 -12.22 23.00 60.93
N LEU A 57 -11.72 22.90 59.71
CA LEU A 57 -12.17 23.64 58.55
C LEU A 57 -13.01 22.73 57.63
N SER A 58 -13.41 21.54 58.06
CA SER A 58 -14.13 20.58 57.22
C SER A 58 -15.35 21.21 56.56
N HIS A 59 -15.52 20.95 55.27
CA HIS A 59 -16.62 21.46 54.45
C HIS A 59 -16.77 22.99 54.45
N CYS A 60 -15.69 23.74 54.70
CA CYS A 60 -15.70 25.19 54.58
C CYS A 60 -15.30 25.67 53.17
N ASP A 61 -15.94 26.74 52.70
CA ASP A 61 -15.51 27.49 51.52
C ASP A 61 -14.54 28.59 51.96
N LEU A 62 -13.27 28.40 51.60
CA LEU A 62 -12.15 29.29 51.90
C LEU A 62 -11.60 29.92 50.61
N SER A 63 -12.32 29.79 49.49
CA SER A 63 -11.92 30.39 48.22
C SER A 63 -11.97 31.92 48.35
N HIS A 64 -10.91 32.59 47.90
CA HIS A 64 -10.72 34.06 47.95
C HIS A 64 -10.20 34.68 49.25
N ASN A 65 -9.94 33.89 50.30
CA ASN A 65 -9.29 34.43 51.50
C ASN A 65 -7.84 34.84 51.19
N HIS A 66 -7.42 36.03 51.63
CA HIS A 66 -6.02 36.47 51.53
C HIS A 66 -5.27 36.00 52.78
N TRP A 67 -4.44 34.97 52.63
CA TRP A 67 -3.68 34.37 53.72
C TRP A 67 -2.32 35.07 53.88
N GLU A 68 -2.31 36.28 54.44
CA GLU A 68 -1.08 36.96 54.86
C GLU A 68 -0.82 36.67 56.34
N LEU A 69 0.15 35.81 56.68
CA LEU A 69 0.56 35.58 58.06
C LEU A 69 2.07 35.39 58.25
N THR A 70 2.53 35.94 59.37
CA THR A 70 3.87 36.41 59.74
C THR A 70 4.98 35.36 59.95
N THR A 71 6.19 35.82 59.64
CA THR A 71 7.53 35.20 59.79
C THR A 71 7.89 34.77 61.22
N ILE A 72 8.44 33.55 61.38
CA ILE A 72 9.19 33.10 62.58
C ILE A 72 10.49 32.41 62.14
N PRO A 73 11.68 32.91 62.50
CA PRO A 73 12.95 32.40 61.99
C PRO A 73 13.19 30.95 62.47
N VAL A 74 13.60 30.07 61.54
CA VAL A 74 14.14 28.75 61.87
C VAL A 74 15.54 28.67 61.24
N ASP A 75 16.53 28.53 62.12
CA ASP A 75 17.95 28.43 61.82
C ASP A 75 18.27 27.17 60.98
N ARG A 76 18.43 27.34 59.66
CA ARG A 76 19.32 26.50 58.85
C ARG A 76 19.98 27.33 57.74
N PRO A 77 21.29 27.13 57.47
CA PRO A 77 22.02 27.96 56.54
C PRO A 77 21.70 27.57 55.09
N GLY A 78 20.97 28.41 54.37
CA GLY A 78 20.87 28.34 52.91
C GLY A 78 19.53 28.76 52.31
N GLY A 79 19.27 30.07 52.23
CA GLY A 79 18.30 30.68 51.31
C GLY A 79 16.98 31.14 51.93
N LEU A 80 16.71 32.45 51.86
CA LEU A 80 15.51 33.12 52.36
C LEU A 80 14.20 32.40 51.95
N LEU A 81 13.37 32.07 52.94
CA LEU A 81 12.03 31.51 52.81
C LEU A 81 11.03 32.41 53.55
N THR A 82 10.11 33.01 52.81
CA THR A 82 8.84 33.53 53.32
C THR A 82 8.06 32.36 53.93
N LEU A 83 7.76 32.41 55.22
CA LEU A 83 7.04 31.35 55.92
C LEU A 83 5.53 31.57 55.74
N GLY A 84 4.84 30.55 55.25
CA GLY A 84 3.38 30.55 55.15
C GLY A 84 2.69 30.17 56.47
N PRO A 85 1.36 30.14 56.49
CA PRO A 85 0.55 29.81 57.67
C PRO A 85 0.82 28.39 58.20
N THR A 86 0.67 28.19 59.52
CA THR A 86 0.84 26.87 60.17
C THR A 86 -0.51 26.24 60.49
N LEU A 87 -0.76 25.07 59.88
CA LEU A 87 -1.99 24.29 59.89
C LEU A 87 -1.70 22.79 60.11
N ASN A 88 -0.63 22.48 60.86
CA ASN A 88 -0.23 21.10 61.11
C ASN A 88 -1.34 20.33 61.81
N LYS A 89 -1.69 19.16 61.29
CA LYS A 89 -2.80 18.33 61.76
C LYS A 89 -4.18 18.98 61.57
N ALA A 90 -4.37 20.11 60.89
CA ALA A 90 -5.74 20.64 60.67
C ALA A 90 -6.64 19.64 59.90
N ILE A 91 -7.95 19.69 60.15
CA ILE A 91 -8.96 18.90 59.41
C ILE A 91 -9.60 19.82 58.37
N MET A 92 -9.44 19.50 57.10
CA MET A 92 -9.83 20.31 55.94
C MET A 92 -10.59 19.45 54.92
N VAL A 93 -11.31 18.43 55.38
CA VAL A 93 -12.01 17.47 54.50
C VAL A 93 -13.06 18.20 53.67
N GLY A 94 -13.03 18.01 52.35
CA GLY A 94 -14.00 18.63 51.44
C GLY A 94 -13.97 20.17 51.39
N THR A 95 -12.90 20.80 51.88
CA THR A 95 -12.74 22.27 51.82
C THR A 95 -12.54 22.76 50.39
N LYS A 96 -13.01 23.97 50.11
CA LYS A 96 -12.74 24.66 48.85
C LYS A 96 -11.69 25.74 49.05
N LEU A 97 -10.47 25.47 48.59
CA LEU A 97 -9.27 26.31 48.68
C LEU A 97 -8.74 26.63 47.27
N CYS A 98 -9.63 26.75 46.28
CA CYS A 98 -9.27 27.01 44.89
C CYS A 98 -8.67 28.41 44.74
N GLY A 99 -7.49 28.51 44.12
CA GLY A 99 -6.80 29.77 43.83
C GLY A 99 -6.15 30.46 45.03
N VAL A 100 -5.98 29.78 46.17
CA VAL A 100 -5.35 30.37 47.37
C VAL A 100 -3.84 30.52 47.20
N ASP A 101 -3.27 31.53 47.86
CA ASP A 101 -1.83 31.79 47.92
C ASP A 101 -1.28 31.34 49.28
N LEU A 102 -0.61 30.19 49.31
CA LEU A 102 -0.09 29.53 50.52
C LEU A 102 1.38 29.06 50.37
N PRO A 103 2.31 29.93 49.92
CA PRO A 103 3.70 29.54 49.78
C PRO A 103 4.31 29.28 51.16
N GLY A 104 4.99 28.14 51.32
CA GLY A 104 5.62 27.76 52.59
C GLY A 104 4.63 27.40 53.71
N ALA A 105 3.34 27.20 53.41
CA ALA A 105 2.37 26.79 54.43
C ALA A 105 2.72 25.41 55.00
N ARG A 106 2.57 25.25 56.32
CA ARG A 106 2.88 24.00 57.03
C ARG A 106 1.59 23.24 57.33
N LEU A 107 1.41 22.11 56.66
CA LEU A 107 0.21 21.26 56.67
C LEU A 107 0.58 19.81 57.04
N LYS A 108 1.63 19.61 57.85
CA LYS A 108 2.12 18.28 58.23
C LYS A 108 1.03 17.50 58.93
N HIS A 109 0.81 16.25 58.54
CA HIS A 109 -0.23 15.37 59.09
C HIS A 109 -1.67 15.94 59.04
N ALA A 110 -1.92 16.95 58.20
CA ALA A 110 -3.28 17.48 57.98
C ALA A 110 -4.17 16.46 57.25
N ASN A 111 -5.48 16.60 57.40
CA ASN A 111 -6.47 15.80 56.68
C ASN A 111 -7.13 16.66 55.59
N LEU A 112 -6.75 16.42 54.34
CA LEU A 112 -7.13 17.13 53.12
C LEU A 112 -7.95 16.22 52.17
N ILE A 113 -8.58 15.18 52.69
CA ILE A 113 -9.40 14.26 51.88
C ILE A 113 -10.49 15.07 51.15
N ASP A 114 -10.63 14.86 49.85
CA ASP A 114 -11.61 15.54 48.99
C ASP A 114 -11.51 17.08 48.94
N ALA A 115 -10.44 17.69 49.47
CA ALA A 115 -10.26 19.13 49.39
C ALA A 115 -9.91 19.58 47.96
N ASP A 116 -10.26 20.83 47.62
CA ASP A 116 -9.97 21.45 46.34
C ASP A 116 -8.95 22.57 46.47
N LEU A 117 -7.72 22.32 46.01
CA LEU A 117 -6.59 23.24 45.93
C LEU A 117 -6.20 23.53 44.47
N SER A 118 -7.16 23.41 43.55
CA SER A 118 -6.93 23.72 42.13
C SER A 118 -6.53 25.20 41.96
N HIS A 119 -5.66 25.49 41.00
CA HIS A 119 -5.15 26.84 40.70
C HIS A 119 -4.39 27.54 41.83
N SER A 120 -4.08 26.86 42.92
CA SER A 120 -3.46 27.46 44.11
C SER A 120 -1.93 27.58 43.99
N GLN A 121 -1.37 28.58 44.65
CA GLN A 121 0.08 28.77 44.78
C GLN A 121 0.55 28.13 46.08
N LEU A 122 1.23 26.99 45.95
CA LEU A 122 1.64 26.09 47.03
C LEU A 122 3.16 25.84 47.01
N ALA A 123 3.93 26.80 46.50
CA ALA A 123 5.38 26.65 46.44
C ALA A 123 5.95 26.43 47.85
N ARG A 124 6.80 25.42 48.03
CA ARG A 124 7.43 25.08 49.32
C ARG A 124 6.44 24.67 50.42
N VAL A 125 5.21 24.29 50.08
CA VAL A 125 4.23 23.77 51.05
C VAL A 125 4.75 22.49 51.72
N GLU A 126 4.53 22.34 53.03
CA GLU A 126 4.90 21.14 53.77
C GLU A 126 3.67 20.28 54.06
N LEU A 127 3.52 19.17 53.34
CA LEU A 127 2.41 18.21 53.43
C LEU A 127 2.88 16.84 53.95
N GLU A 128 4.04 16.79 54.59
CA GLU A 128 4.65 15.57 55.13
C GLU A 128 3.64 14.76 55.98
N GLY A 129 3.43 13.50 55.57
CA GLY A 129 2.52 12.56 56.23
C GLY A 129 1.06 12.98 56.27
N ALA A 130 0.62 13.95 55.46
CA ALA A 130 -0.78 14.36 55.36
C ALA A 130 -1.63 13.31 54.60
N SER A 131 -2.92 13.24 54.92
CA SER A 131 -3.90 12.46 54.16
C SER A 131 -4.56 13.37 53.12
N ALA A 132 -4.25 13.19 51.85
CA ALA A 132 -4.67 14.03 50.73
C ALA A 132 -5.36 13.18 49.63
N ILE A 133 -6.15 12.20 50.06
CA ILE A 133 -6.87 11.27 49.18
C ILE A 133 -7.89 12.05 48.35
N ARG A 134 -7.90 11.84 47.03
CA ARG A 134 -8.76 12.55 46.06
C ARG A 134 -8.64 14.07 46.07
N LEU A 135 -7.54 14.60 46.60
CA LEU A 135 -7.24 16.03 46.59
C LEU A 135 -7.19 16.55 45.15
N GLN A 136 -7.86 17.67 44.88
CA GLN A 136 -7.80 18.35 43.59
C GLN A 136 -6.67 19.38 43.63
N LEU A 137 -5.70 19.26 42.74
CA LEU A 137 -4.50 20.09 42.63
C LEU A 137 -4.28 20.58 41.19
N GLN A 138 -5.31 20.53 40.35
CA GLN A 138 -5.20 20.89 38.94
C GLN A 138 -4.66 22.31 38.79
N HIS A 139 -3.70 22.52 37.90
CA HIS A 139 -3.09 23.83 37.64
C HIS A 139 -2.43 24.51 38.86
N SER A 140 -2.18 23.79 39.96
CA SER A 140 -1.51 24.35 41.14
C SER A 140 0.00 24.44 40.95
N THR A 141 0.64 25.40 41.64
CA THR A 141 2.11 25.53 41.65
C THR A 141 2.64 24.98 42.96
N MET A 142 3.32 23.84 42.94
CA MET A 142 3.85 23.12 44.11
C MET A 142 5.38 22.98 44.06
N ARG A 143 6.07 23.99 43.51
CA ARG A 143 7.52 23.97 43.34
C ARG A 143 8.23 23.81 44.69
N ALA A 144 9.16 22.87 44.79
CA ALA A 144 9.87 22.53 46.01
C ALA A 144 8.97 22.17 47.21
N ALA A 145 7.75 21.66 46.98
CA ALA A 145 6.87 21.18 48.02
C ALA A 145 7.44 19.93 48.72
N LEU A 146 7.21 19.79 50.03
CA LEU A 146 7.61 18.63 50.83
C LEU A 146 6.40 17.73 51.07
N LEU A 147 6.29 16.66 50.28
CA LEU A 147 5.18 15.68 50.25
C LEU A 147 5.63 14.30 50.74
N LEU A 148 6.65 14.25 51.61
CA LEU A 148 7.23 13.01 52.13
C LEU A 148 6.15 12.18 52.83
N GLY A 149 5.89 10.97 52.34
CA GLY A 149 4.92 10.04 52.94
C GLY A 149 3.45 10.49 52.86
N THR A 150 3.12 11.52 52.07
CA THR A 150 1.73 11.99 51.89
C THR A 150 0.89 10.95 51.15
N ASP A 151 -0.36 10.73 51.57
CA ASP A 151 -1.30 9.89 50.83
C ASP A 151 -2.10 10.72 49.82
N LEU A 152 -1.65 10.69 48.56
CA LEU A 152 -2.28 11.35 47.40
C LEU A 152 -3.10 10.36 46.55
N SER A 153 -3.60 9.27 47.14
CA SER A 153 -4.38 8.27 46.40
C SER A 153 -5.58 8.88 45.71
N GLY A 154 -5.71 8.68 44.40
CA GLY A 154 -6.81 9.24 43.59
C GLY A 154 -6.77 10.77 43.43
N ALA A 155 -5.70 11.45 43.86
CA ALA A 155 -5.56 12.89 43.67
C ALA A 155 -5.47 13.28 42.19
N ASN A 156 -5.91 14.50 41.86
CA ASN A 156 -5.79 15.05 40.52
C ASN A 156 -4.74 16.15 40.48
N LEU A 157 -3.57 15.82 39.95
CA LEU A 157 -2.40 16.70 39.79
C LEU A 157 -2.23 17.15 38.33
N SER A 158 -3.30 17.08 37.52
CA SER A 158 -3.21 17.44 36.11
C SER A 158 -2.74 18.89 35.95
N ASP A 159 -1.76 19.12 35.08
CA ASP A 159 -1.15 20.44 34.85
C ASP A 159 -0.50 21.10 36.09
N ALA A 160 -0.32 20.38 37.19
CA ALA A 160 0.34 20.90 38.38
C ALA A 160 1.86 21.00 38.19
N ASP A 161 2.49 22.02 38.79
CA ASP A 161 3.95 22.20 38.77
C ASP A 161 4.61 21.71 40.06
N LEU A 162 5.17 20.50 40.04
CA LEU A 162 5.90 19.88 41.14
C LEU A 162 7.42 19.92 40.94
N THR A 163 7.95 20.90 40.21
CA THR A 163 9.40 21.04 40.00
C THR A 163 10.14 21.07 41.35
N ASP A 164 11.20 20.27 41.49
CA ASP A 164 12.01 20.13 42.71
C ASP A 164 11.23 19.64 43.97
N ALA A 165 10.00 19.14 43.83
CA ALA A 165 9.22 18.67 44.99
C ALA A 165 9.74 17.31 45.52
N ASP A 166 9.60 17.08 46.83
CA ASP A 166 9.95 15.81 47.48
C ASP A 166 8.71 14.96 47.75
N LEU A 167 8.46 13.95 46.92
CA LEU A 167 7.37 12.97 47.03
C LEU A 167 7.86 11.60 47.54
N ASN A 168 9.02 11.55 48.20
CA ASN A 168 9.58 10.30 48.68
C ASN A 168 8.57 9.57 49.60
N LEU A 169 8.42 8.26 49.43
CA LEU A 169 7.43 7.42 50.15
C LEU A 169 5.95 7.83 50.00
N ALA A 170 5.61 8.80 49.15
CA ALA A 170 4.21 9.19 48.94
C ALA A 170 3.41 8.09 48.25
N ASN A 171 2.08 8.12 48.42
CA ASN A 171 1.16 7.20 47.76
C ASN A 171 0.35 7.94 46.67
N LEU A 172 0.59 7.62 45.40
CA LEU A 172 -0.10 8.19 44.24
C LEU A 172 -1.00 7.15 43.54
N THR A 173 -1.46 6.14 44.28
CA THR A 173 -2.28 5.06 43.70
C THR A 173 -3.53 5.64 43.05
N GLY A 174 -3.72 5.37 41.74
CA GLY A 174 -4.88 5.87 40.99
C GLY A 174 -4.92 7.40 40.78
N ALA A 175 -3.85 8.12 41.09
CA ALA A 175 -3.80 9.56 40.87
C ALA A 175 -3.71 9.89 39.37
N THR A 176 -4.24 11.05 38.97
CA THR A 176 -4.11 11.58 37.60
C THR A 176 -3.02 12.65 37.58
N VAL A 177 -2.00 12.48 36.73
CA VAL A 177 -0.84 13.39 36.64
C VAL A 177 -0.61 13.88 35.20
N ALA A 178 -1.68 13.91 34.38
CA ALA A 178 -1.60 14.31 32.99
C ALA A 178 -1.01 15.72 32.86
N ARG A 179 0.07 15.86 32.08
CA ARG A 179 0.79 17.14 31.85
C ARG A 179 1.38 17.80 33.11
N ALA A 180 1.41 17.09 34.24
CA ALA A 180 2.11 17.57 35.44
C ALA A 180 3.61 17.75 35.18
N ASN A 181 4.25 18.65 35.92
CA ASN A 181 5.69 18.87 35.84
C ASN A 181 6.38 18.25 37.07
N PHE A 182 7.13 17.16 36.86
CA PHE A 182 7.95 16.52 37.90
C PHE A 182 9.45 16.73 37.66
N GLU A 183 9.83 17.78 36.93
CA GLU A 183 11.23 18.07 36.66
C GLU A 183 12.02 18.17 37.98
N LYS A 184 13.09 17.37 38.12
CA LYS A 184 13.93 17.26 39.33
C LYS A 184 13.21 16.83 40.61
N ALA A 185 11.95 16.42 40.53
CA ALA A 185 11.20 15.95 41.69
C ALA A 185 11.77 14.63 42.22
N ASN A 186 11.70 14.43 43.53
CA ASN A 186 12.11 13.19 44.18
C ASN A 186 10.90 12.28 44.41
N LEU A 187 10.69 11.30 43.53
CA LEU A 187 9.66 10.26 43.63
C LEU A 187 10.24 8.91 44.11
N GLN A 188 11.28 8.96 44.94
CA GLN A 188 11.92 7.76 45.46
C GLN A 188 10.93 6.96 46.30
N LYS A 189 10.82 5.64 46.07
CA LYS A 189 9.91 4.75 46.81
C LYS A 189 8.41 5.16 46.80
N THR A 190 8.01 6.05 45.91
CA THR A 190 6.61 6.44 45.73
C THR A 190 5.80 5.29 45.14
N ASN A 191 4.56 5.11 45.58
CA ASN A 191 3.65 4.13 44.98
C ASN A 191 2.89 4.77 43.81
N LEU A 192 3.22 4.38 42.58
CA LEU A 192 2.63 4.88 41.33
C LEU A 192 1.66 3.87 40.70
N THR A 193 1.12 2.94 41.49
CA THR A 193 0.21 1.91 41.00
C THR A 193 -1.02 2.53 40.35
N LYS A 194 -1.28 2.20 39.08
CA LYS A 194 -2.43 2.71 38.29
C LYS A 194 -2.46 4.24 38.16
N VAL A 195 -1.31 4.91 38.18
CA VAL A 195 -1.25 6.34 37.89
C VAL A 195 -1.65 6.61 36.43
N GLU A 196 -2.44 7.65 36.20
CA GLU A 196 -2.91 8.02 34.85
C GLU A 196 -2.19 9.27 34.33
N GLY A 197 -1.83 9.28 33.04
CA GLY A 197 -1.25 10.46 32.38
C GLY A 197 0.24 10.69 32.62
N LEU A 198 0.96 9.77 33.27
CA LEU A 198 2.41 9.86 33.50
C LEU A 198 3.20 10.07 32.20
N ASN A 199 2.77 9.44 31.11
CA ASN A 199 3.41 9.59 29.80
C ASN A 199 3.29 10.99 29.17
N GLN A 200 2.38 11.81 29.68
CA GLN A 200 2.18 13.20 29.24
C GLN A 200 2.89 14.20 30.15
N SER A 201 3.37 13.75 31.32
CA SER A 201 4.07 14.58 32.30
C SER A 201 5.51 14.91 31.87
N LYS A 202 6.09 15.94 32.46
CA LYS A 202 7.53 16.25 32.32
C LYS A 202 8.29 15.50 33.40
N LEU A 203 9.22 14.63 33.00
CA LEU A 203 9.93 13.73 33.91
C LEU A 203 11.45 13.97 33.90
N HIS A 204 11.90 15.13 33.42
CA HIS A 204 13.33 15.42 33.28
C HIS A 204 14.03 15.41 34.65
N ASP A 205 15.16 14.72 34.76
CA ASP A 205 16.00 14.67 35.96
C ASP A 205 15.29 14.22 37.25
N CYS A 206 14.10 13.60 37.17
CA CYS A 206 13.37 13.15 38.35
C CYS A 206 13.99 11.87 38.94
N ASN A 207 13.80 11.66 40.25
CA ASN A 207 14.30 10.45 40.92
C ASN A 207 13.16 9.47 41.18
N LEU A 208 13.09 8.38 40.42
CA LEU A 208 12.09 7.32 40.56
C LEU A 208 12.67 6.04 41.20
N CYS A 209 13.89 6.10 41.77
CA CYS A 209 14.53 4.93 42.36
C CYS A 209 13.62 4.25 43.41
N GLY A 210 13.39 2.95 43.25
CA GLY A 210 12.55 2.16 44.17
C GLY A 210 11.05 2.48 44.13
N ALA A 211 10.58 3.34 43.24
CA ALA A 211 9.14 3.55 43.03
C ALA A 211 8.46 2.24 42.59
N THR A 212 7.22 2.03 43.03
CA THR A 212 6.47 0.79 42.78
C THR A 212 5.28 1.02 41.85
N GLY A 213 4.76 -0.04 41.22
CA GLY A 213 3.58 0.03 40.36
C GLY A 213 3.83 0.39 38.89
N LEU A 214 5.09 0.59 38.49
CA LEU A 214 5.49 0.90 37.12
C LEU A 214 5.83 -0.38 36.32
N LYS A 215 5.41 -0.45 35.06
CA LYS A 215 5.67 -1.55 34.12
C LYS A 215 6.46 -1.12 32.88
N GLY A 216 6.76 0.17 32.77
CA GLY A 216 7.46 0.77 31.64
C GLY A 216 6.51 1.35 30.58
N THR A 217 5.30 0.81 30.46
CA THR A 217 4.24 1.32 29.57
C THR A 217 3.74 2.71 29.97
N GLU A 218 3.88 3.07 31.24
CA GLU A 218 3.51 4.37 31.77
C GLU A 218 4.42 5.50 31.24
N PHE A 219 5.58 5.15 30.67
CA PHE A 219 6.48 6.08 29.99
C PHE A 219 6.27 6.11 28.47
N ALA A 220 5.24 5.45 27.94
CA ALA A 220 5.01 5.35 26.50
C ALA A 220 4.93 6.74 25.84
N ARG A 221 5.90 7.05 24.97
CA ARG A 221 6.05 8.34 24.25
C ARG A 221 6.48 9.52 25.11
N ALA A 222 6.84 9.27 26.37
CA ALA A 222 7.36 10.28 27.28
C ALA A 222 8.80 10.66 26.95
N ASP A 223 9.22 11.80 27.46
CA ASP A 223 10.62 12.21 27.53
C ASP A 223 11.08 12.03 28.97
N ILE A 224 11.99 11.08 29.18
CA ILE A 224 12.51 10.70 30.51
C ILE A 224 14.00 11.01 30.64
N THR A 225 14.50 11.98 29.87
CA THR A 225 15.91 12.38 29.89
C THR A 225 16.38 12.70 31.31
N GLY A 226 17.47 12.07 31.76
CA GLY A 226 18.04 12.27 33.09
C GLY A 226 17.28 11.63 34.26
N ALA A 227 16.10 11.04 34.02
CA ALA A 227 15.32 10.40 35.08
C ALA A 227 16.04 9.16 35.64
N LYS A 228 16.10 9.03 36.96
CA LYS A 228 16.67 7.85 37.64
C LYS A 228 15.59 6.79 37.82
N LEU A 229 15.60 5.77 36.97
CA LEU A 229 14.59 4.70 36.96
C LEU A 229 14.84 3.61 38.04
N PRO A 230 13.79 2.88 38.47
CA PRO A 230 13.92 1.64 39.23
C PRO A 230 14.80 0.60 38.49
N GLU A 231 15.54 -0.22 39.23
CA GLU A 231 16.45 -1.24 38.65
C GLU A 231 15.73 -2.17 37.65
N ASP A 232 14.50 -2.58 37.94
CA ASP A 232 13.71 -3.48 37.08
C ASP A 232 13.33 -2.90 35.71
N LEU A 233 13.48 -1.57 35.53
CA LEU A 233 13.06 -0.84 34.33
C LEU A 233 14.22 -0.28 33.50
N LYS A 234 15.48 -0.32 33.98
CA LYS A 234 16.63 0.27 33.29
C LYS A 234 16.85 -0.28 31.87
N GLU A 235 16.60 -1.56 31.66
CA GLU A 235 16.85 -2.20 30.36
C GLU A 235 15.62 -2.27 29.45
N PHE A 236 14.42 -1.93 29.96
CA PHE A 236 13.13 -2.09 29.27
C PHE A 236 13.04 -3.42 28.48
N LYS A 237 12.56 -4.51 29.09
CA LYS A 237 12.46 -5.84 28.45
C LYS A 237 11.80 -5.85 27.04
N SER A 238 10.90 -4.89 26.77
CA SER A 238 10.27 -4.71 25.45
C SER A 238 11.23 -4.27 24.34
N LEU A 239 12.38 -3.67 24.67
CA LEU A 239 13.38 -3.20 23.70
C LEU A 239 13.98 -4.39 22.92
N ALA A 240 14.33 -5.48 23.61
CA ALA A 240 14.85 -6.70 22.99
C ALA A 240 13.85 -7.32 22.00
N VAL A 241 12.57 -7.33 22.37
CA VAL A 241 11.49 -7.84 21.50
C VAL A 241 11.34 -6.96 20.25
N VAL A 242 11.38 -5.64 20.41
CA VAL A 242 11.32 -4.68 19.29
C VAL A 242 12.53 -4.82 18.37
N GLU A 243 13.72 -5.03 18.92
CA GLU A 243 14.94 -5.25 18.14
C GLU A 243 14.86 -6.51 17.28
N GLU A 244 14.39 -7.63 17.84
CA GLU A 244 14.22 -8.88 17.10
C GLU A 244 13.20 -8.72 15.95
N ILE A 245 12.05 -8.10 16.25
CA ILE A 245 11.02 -7.79 15.25
C ILE A 245 11.59 -6.87 14.15
N SER A 246 12.38 -5.86 14.51
CA SER A 246 13.00 -4.95 13.55
C SER A 246 13.97 -5.67 12.61
N LYS A 247 14.81 -6.57 13.14
CA LYS A 247 15.75 -7.38 12.34
C LYS A 247 15.01 -8.24 11.31
N ASN A 248 13.92 -8.89 11.71
CA ASN A 248 13.12 -9.72 10.82
C ASN A 248 12.34 -8.90 9.79
N ALA A 249 11.74 -7.78 10.20
CA ALA A 249 11.08 -6.84 9.30
C ALA A 249 12.03 -6.35 8.21
N ARG A 250 13.28 -6.00 8.57
CA ARG A 250 14.31 -5.58 7.62
C ARG A 250 14.63 -6.65 6.58
N LYS A 251 14.75 -7.92 6.99
CA LYS A 251 15.00 -9.04 6.05
C LYS A 251 13.86 -9.18 5.04
N ILE A 252 12.61 -9.14 5.51
CA ILE A 252 11.42 -9.25 4.64
C ILE A 252 11.35 -8.04 3.69
N PHE A 253 11.61 -6.84 4.20
CA PHE A 253 11.63 -5.61 3.41
C PHE A 253 12.68 -5.67 2.29
N LEU A 254 13.91 -6.07 2.61
CA LEU A 254 14.96 -6.22 1.60
C LEU A 254 14.63 -7.31 0.57
N ALA A 255 14.07 -8.44 1.00
CA ALA A 255 13.61 -9.48 0.09
C ALA A 255 12.52 -8.97 -0.88
N MET A 256 11.60 -8.13 -0.38
CA MET A 256 10.56 -7.50 -1.20
C MET A 256 11.16 -6.52 -2.22
N LEU A 257 12.11 -5.69 -1.81
CA LEU A 257 12.79 -4.76 -2.73
C LEU A 257 13.61 -5.51 -3.80
N LEU A 258 14.32 -6.56 -3.43
CA LEU A 258 15.02 -7.43 -4.37
C LEU A 258 14.06 -8.10 -5.36
N GLY A 259 12.89 -8.56 -4.88
CA GLY A 259 11.83 -9.09 -5.73
C GLY A 259 11.29 -8.05 -6.73
N CYS A 260 11.09 -6.80 -6.29
CA CYS A 260 10.69 -5.70 -7.19
C CYS A 260 11.78 -5.39 -8.22
N ALA A 261 13.03 -5.25 -7.79
CA ALA A 261 14.15 -4.95 -8.68
C ALA A 261 14.36 -6.05 -9.73
N TYR A 262 14.27 -7.32 -9.31
CA TYR A 262 14.32 -8.46 -10.21
C TYR A 262 13.16 -8.43 -11.21
N ALA A 263 11.95 -8.07 -10.75
CA ALA A 263 10.81 -7.94 -11.64
C ALA A 263 11.02 -6.86 -12.69
N TRP A 264 11.55 -5.70 -12.31
CA TRP A 264 11.84 -4.62 -13.25
C TRP A 264 12.90 -5.04 -14.26
N LEU A 265 13.98 -5.68 -13.83
CA LEU A 265 15.01 -6.19 -14.74
C LEU A 265 14.42 -7.19 -15.74
N THR A 266 13.58 -8.10 -15.27
CA THR A 266 12.95 -9.12 -16.13
C THR A 266 11.99 -8.48 -17.14
N ILE A 267 11.16 -7.54 -16.70
CA ILE A 267 10.22 -6.82 -17.57
C ILE A 267 11.00 -6.03 -18.64
N LEU A 268 12.02 -5.27 -18.25
CA LEU A 268 12.82 -4.43 -19.16
C LEU A 268 13.64 -5.24 -20.19
N THR A 269 13.91 -6.51 -19.90
CA THR A 269 14.64 -7.41 -20.82
C THR A 269 13.72 -8.35 -21.61
N THR A 270 12.41 -8.29 -21.38
CA THR A 270 11.42 -9.09 -22.10
C THR A 270 10.98 -8.35 -23.35
N THR A 271 11.33 -8.88 -24.51
CA THR A 271 10.82 -8.42 -25.82
C THR A 271 9.39 -8.92 -26.05
N ASP A 272 8.60 -8.21 -26.84
CA ASP A 272 7.23 -8.58 -27.22
C ASP A 272 7.16 -9.99 -27.82
N ALA A 273 8.10 -10.32 -28.72
CA ALA A 273 8.23 -11.65 -29.31
C ALA A 273 8.31 -12.76 -28.25
N ARG A 274 9.19 -12.59 -27.24
CA ARG A 274 9.36 -13.55 -26.14
C ARG A 274 8.08 -13.71 -25.32
N LEU A 275 7.36 -12.62 -25.08
CA LEU A 275 6.12 -12.60 -24.29
C LEU A 275 4.98 -13.31 -25.04
N ILE A 276 4.80 -13.01 -26.32
CA ILE A 276 3.77 -13.61 -27.19
C ILE A 276 4.03 -15.10 -27.38
N LEU A 277 5.26 -15.49 -27.69
CA LEU A 277 5.67 -16.90 -27.85
C LEU A 277 5.69 -17.70 -26.55
N ASN A 278 5.52 -17.03 -25.40
CA ASN A 278 5.66 -17.63 -24.08
C ASN A 278 6.98 -18.43 -23.97
N SER A 279 8.06 -17.80 -24.41
CA SER A 279 9.41 -18.38 -24.43
C SER A 279 9.92 -18.65 -23.01
N VAL A 280 10.94 -19.51 -22.91
CA VAL A 280 11.63 -19.76 -21.64
C VAL A 280 12.37 -18.49 -21.22
N SER A 281 12.13 -18.05 -19.98
CA SER A 281 12.92 -16.97 -19.38
C SER A 281 14.34 -17.48 -19.09
N SER A 282 15.33 -16.60 -19.22
CA SER A 282 16.71 -16.97 -18.91
C SER A 282 16.80 -17.54 -17.48
N PRO A 283 17.61 -18.57 -17.24
CA PRO A 283 17.58 -19.32 -16.00
C PRO A 283 17.79 -18.40 -14.80
N LEU A 284 16.91 -18.51 -13.80
CA LEU A 284 17.01 -17.79 -12.54
C LEU A 284 18.42 -18.01 -11.94
N PRO A 285 19.20 -16.95 -11.63
CA PRO A 285 20.59 -17.08 -11.18
C PRO A 285 20.79 -17.90 -9.89
N ILE A 286 19.70 -18.27 -9.21
CA ILE A 286 19.72 -18.97 -7.90
C ILE A 286 19.03 -20.34 -7.97
N ILE A 287 18.03 -20.52 -8.85
CA ILE A 287 17.15 -21.71 -8.84
C ILE A 287 17.39 -22.61 -10.06
N GLY A 288 18.01 -22.08 -11.13
CA GLY A 288 18.23 -22.85 -12.36
C GLY A 288 16.95 -23.34 -13.04
N ALA A 289 15.78 -22.85 -12.61
CA ALA A 289 14.49 -23.23 -13.17
C ALA A 289 14.18 -22.40 -14.42
N GLU A 290 13.99 -23.09 -15.53
CA GLU A 290 13.49 -22.55 -16.79
C GLU A 290 11.98 -22.31 -16.70
N ILE A 291 11.58 -21.12 -16.27
CA ILE A 291 10.17 -20.74 -16.17
C ILE A 291 9.75 -20.04 -17.47
N ARG A 292 8.60 -20.38 -18.06
CA ARG A 292 8.11 -19.63 -19.22
C ARG A 292 7.68 -18.23 -18.83
N ILE A 293 7.95 -17.25 -19.68
CA ILE A 293 7.77 -15.84 -19.35
C ILE A 293 6.32 -15.50 -19.00
N ALA A 294 5.30 -16.14 -19.60
CA ALA A 294 3.92 -15.92 -19.18
C ALA A 294 3.69 -16.27 -17.71
N TYR A 295 4.24 -17.40 -17.25
CA TYR A 295 4.11 -17.81 -15.84
C TYR A 295 4.80 -16.83 -14.90
N PHE A 296 5.89 -16.18 -15.33
CA PHE A 296 6.51 -15.12 -14.55
C PHE A 296 5.53 -13.95 -14.32
N TYR A 297 4.83 -13.49 -15.36
CA TYR A 297 3.82 -12.44 -15.26
C TYR A 297 2.60 -12.86 -14.40
N TYR A 298 2.31 -14.16 -14.26
CA TYR A 298 1.27 -14.64 -13.34
C TYR A 298 1.77 -14.81 -11.89
N ALA A 299 2.90 -15.50 -11.70
CA ALA A 299 3.35 -15.95 -10.39
C ALA A 299 4.10 -14.88 -9.61
N ALA A 300 4.99 -14.13 -10.25
CA ALA A 300 5.82 -13.14 -9.55
C ALA A 300 4.98 -12.04 -8.87
N PRO A 301 3.94 -11.48 -9.52
CA PRO A 301 3.06 -10.52 -8.86
C PRO A 301 2.29 -11.08 -7.65
N VAL A 302 1.84 -12.33 -7.73
CA VAL A 302 1.10 -12.98 -6.63
C VAL A 302 2.02 -13.24 -5.43
N ILE A 303 3.23 -13.73 -5.68
CA ILE A 303 4.26 -13.93 -4.64
C ILE A 303 4.62 -12.59 -4.00
N LEU A 304 4.82 -11.55 -4.82
CA LEU A 304 5.15 -10.21 -4.34
C LEU A 304 4.02 -9.61 -3.50
N LEU A 305 2.75 -9.84 -3.86
CA LEU A 305 1.60 -9.41 -3.05
C LEU A 305 1.60 -10.11 -1.68
N GLY A 306 1.85 -11.43 -1.65
CA GLY A 306 1.96 -12.20 -0.41
C GLY A 306 3.06 -11.65 0.50
N LEU A 307 4.24 -11.38 -0.05
CA LEU A 307 5.37 -10.80 0.67
C LEU A 307 5.07 -9.38 1.16
N TYR A 308 4.40 -8.57 0.35
CA TYR A 308 3.97 -7.20 0.71
C TYR A 308 2.98 -7.20 1.88
N ILE A 309 1.96 -8.06 1.85
CA ILE A 309 1.00 -8.21 2.96
C ILE A 309 1.72 -8.71 4.21
N TYR A 310 2.60 -9.70 4.06
CA TYR A 310 3.36 -10.26 5.18
C TYR A 310 4.25 -9.20 5.85
N LEU A 311 4.97 -8.39 5.07
CA LEU A 311 5.73 -7.24 5.56
C LEU A 311 4.85 -6.32 6.41
N HIS A 312 3.68 -5.93 5.91
CA HIS A 312 2.80 -4.99 6.60
C HIS A 312 2.21 -5.54 7.90
N LEU A 313 1.89 -6.84 7.95
CA LEU A 313 1.48 -7.51 9.18
C LEU A 313 2.62 -7.52 10.21
N TYR A 314 3.87 -7.70 9.75
CA TYR A 314 5.04 -7.66 10.60
C TYR A 314 5.34 -6.25 11.12
N LEU A 315 5.26 -5.25 10.25
CA LEU A 315 5.39 -3.84 10.61
C LEU A 315 4.32 -3.42 11.61
N GLN A 316 3.09 -3.93 11.52
CA GLN A 316 2.06 -3.64 12.52
C GLN A 316 2.48 -4.06 13.94
N ARG A 317 3.08 -5.25 14.09
CA ARG A 317 3.61 -5.72 15.39
C ARG A 317 4.76 -4.85 15.86
N LEU A 318 5.62 -4.41 14.95
CA LEU A 318 6.72 -3.50 15.23
C LEU A 318 6.21 -2.16 15.78
N TRP A 319 5.22 -1.55 15.13
CA TRP A 319 4.65 -0.27 15.55
C TRP A 319 3.98 -0.35 16.92
N GLU A 320 3.29 -1.45 17.23
CA GLU A 320 2.68 -1.69 18.54
C GLU A 320 3.72 -1.90 19.66
N GLY A 321 4.89 -2.45 19.33
CA GLY A 321 6.02 -2.55 20.26
C GLY A 321 6.64 -1.18 20.53
N LEU A 322 6.93 -0.42 19.47
CA LEU A 322 7.52 0.91 19.55
C LEU A 322 6.61 1.92 20.26
N SER A 323 5.29 1.84 20.08
CA SER A 323 4.33 2.77 20.72
C SER A 323 4.30 2.67 22.25
N LYS A 324 4.81 1.57 22.83
CA LYS A 324 4.84 1.33 24.28
C LYS A 324 6.12 1.84 24.96
N LEU A 325 7.12 2.26 24.18
CA LEU A 325 8.42 2.71 24.66
C LEU A 325 8.45 4.23 24.84
N PRO A 326 9.36 4.78 25.66
CA PRO A 326 9.58 6.22 25.75
C PRO A 326 10.09 6.78 24.42
N ALA A 327 9.79 8.06 24.18
CA ALA A 327 10.25 8.77 22.98
C ALA A 327 11.75 9.09 23.07
N ILE A 328 12.20 9.50 24.25
CA ILE A 328 13.59 9.80 24.59
C ILE A 328 13.87 9.12 25.92
N PHE A 329 14.96 8.36 25.98
CA PHE A 329 15.33 7.55 27.13
C PHE A 329 16.14 8.34 28.18
N GLU A 330 16.43 7.71 29.32
CA GLU A 330 17.19 8.30 30.43
C GLU A 330 18.58 8.78 30.03
N ASP A 331 19.21 8.13 29.05
CA ASP A 331 20.52 8.50 28.49
C ASP A 331 20.44 9.60 27.42
N GLY A 332 19.25 10.17 27.17
CA GLY A 332 19.00 11.20 26.16
C GLY A 332 18.93 10.67 24.73
N LYS A 333 19.09 9.36 24.50
CA LYS A 333 18.97 8.79 23.15
C LYS A 333 17.52 8.71 22.71
N ARG A 334 17.29 8.96 21.42
CA ARG A 334 15.95 8.87 20.81
C ARG A 334 15.54 7.41 20.61
N LEU A 335 14.23 7.17 20.56
CA LEU A 335 13.68 5.83 20.34
C LEU A 335 14.17 5.18 19.05
N ASP A 336 14.24 5.91 17.95
CA ASP A 336 14.69 5.43 16.65
C ASP A 336 16.20 5.12 16.58
N GLU A 337 16.99 5.69 17.50
CA GLU A 337 18.43 5.41 17.62
C GLU A 337 18.69 4.22 18.53
N ARG A 338 17.93 4.11 19.63
CA ARG A 338 18.09 3.05 20.62
C ARG A 338 17.40 1.75 20.20
N ALA A 339 16.23 1.83 19.57
CA ALA A 339 15.52 0.68 19.02
C ALA A 339 16.01 0.39 17.61
N TYR A 340 17.09 -0.40 17.49
CA TYR A 340 17.66 -0.94 16.25
C TYR A 340 17.57 0.01 15.03
N PRO A 341 18.60 0.82 14.73
CA PRO A 341 18.52 1.84 13.70
C PRO A 341 18.46 1.24 12.29
N TRP A 342 17.34 1.44 11.60
CA TRP A 342 17.17 1.14 10.18
C TRP A 342 16.04 1.97 9.57
N LEU A 343 16.01 2.01 8.24
CA LEU A 343 15.17 2.90 7.41
C LEU A 343 13.73 3.11 7.94
N LEU A 344 12.96 2.04 8.19
CA LEU A 344 11.55 2.20 8.57
C LEU A 344 11.34 2.62 10.03
N ASN A 345 12.29 2.39 10.94
CA ASN A 345 12.16 2.87 12.33
C ASN A 345 12.19 4.40 12.40
N GLY A 346 12.79 5.09 11.43
CA GLY A 346 12.74 6.54 11.30
C GLY A 346 11.32 7.10 11.16
N LEU A 347 10.33 6.30 10.74
CA LEU A 347 8.93 6.73 10.62
C LEU A 347 8.27 7.03 11.96
N VAL A 348 8.82 6.55 13.07
CA VAL A 348 8.36 6.87 14.43
C VAL A 348 8.43 8.38 14.67
N ARG A 349 9.48 9.04 14.15
CA ARG A 349 9.68 10.49 14.26
C ARG A 349 8.42 11.24 13.80
N ARG A 350 7.82 10.83 12.68
CA ARG A 350 6.62 11.46 12.08
C ARG A 350 5.44 11.56 13.04
N HIS A 351 5.27 10.58 13.91
CA HIS A 351 4.06 10.40 14.73
C HIS A 351 4.27 10.73 16.21
N PHE A 352 5.51 10.77 16.69
CA PHE A 352 5.85 11.14 18.05
C PHE A 352 6.10 12.65 18.12
N ASP A 353 5.24 13.38 18.84
CA ASP A 353 5.32 14.84 18.91
C ASP A 353 6.64 15.35 19.48
N LYS A 354 7.20 14.63 20.47
CA LYS A 354 8.50 14.92 21.08
C LYS A 354 9.70 14.77 20.12
N LEU A 355 9.53 14.01 19.03
CA LEU A 355 10.58 13.77 18.01
C LEU A 355 10.37 14.63 16.74
N LYS A 356 9.44 15.59 16.76
CA LYS A 356 9.21 16.52 15.64
C LYS A 356 10.22 17.67 15.59
N GLY A 357 10.71 18.13 16.74
CA GLY A 357 11.70 19.20 16.83
C GLY A 357 13.09 18.76 16.37
N GLY A 358 13.86 19.64 15.73
CA GLY A 358 15.28 19.42 15.44
C GLY A 358 15.62 18.50 14.26
N ARG A 359 14.68 18.16 13.38
CA ARG A 359 14.95 17.24 12.26
C ARG A 359 15.86 17.85 11.21
N SER A 360 16.90 17.10 10.82
CA SER A 360 17.78 17.50 9.71
C SER A 360 17.07 17.35 8.36
N GLY A 361 17.58 18.02 7.31
CA GLY A 361 17.07 17.84 5.95
C GLY A 361 17.16 16.37 5.48
N ILE A 362 18.22 15.67 5.86
CA ILE A 362 18.47 14.27 5.51
C ILE A 362 17.41 13.36 6.15
N GLU A 363 17.08 13.58 7.43
CA GLU A 363 16.05 12.78 8.13
C GLU A 363 14.66 12.94 7.48
N LYS A 364 14.33 14.12 6.94
CA LYS A 364 13.09 14.33 6.18
C LYS A 364 13.11 13.56 4.86
N THR A 365 14.25 13.52 4.17
CA THR A 365 14.38 12.75 2.92
C THR A 365 14.32 11.25 3.17
N GLU A 366 14.96 10.76 4.23
CA GLU A 366 14.90 9.37 4.69
C GLU A 366 13.45 8.94 4.95
N GLU A 367 12.67 9.80 5.62
CA GLU A 367 11.25 9.57 5.91
C GLU A 367 10.41 9.45 4.63
N LEU A 368 10.62 10.34 3.65
CA LEU A 368 9.92 10.29 2.36
C LEU A 368 10.26 9.04 1.55
N VAL A 369 11.55 8.68 1.49
CA VAL A 369 12.02 7.46 0.83
C VAL A 369 11.44 6.23 1.51
N SER A 370 11.40 6.20 2.84
CA SER A 370 10.80 5.12 3.63
C SER A 370 9.31 4.95 3.31
N LEU A 371 8.56 6.04 3.24
CA LEU A 371 7.14 6.03 2.88
C LEU A 371 6.91 5.52 1.46
N PHE A 372 7.73 5.96 0.50
CA PHE A 372 7.63 5.51 -0.87
C PHE A 372 7.96 4.01 -1.00
N LEU A 373 9.09 3.58 -0.43
CA LEU A 373 9.55 2.19 -0.55
C LEU A 373 8.66 1.20 0.20
N ALA A 374 8.14 1.55 1.38
CA ALA A 374 7.27 0.64 2.11
C ALA A 374 5.86 0.54 1.53
N TRP A 375 5.30 1.61 0.95
CA TRP A 375 3.90 1.62 0.51
C TRP A 375 3.70 1.57 -1.01
N TRP A 376 4.57 2.18 -1.81
CA TRP A 376 4.30 2.44 -3.24
C TRP A 376 5.14 1.62 -4.22
N VAL A 377 6.28 1.06 -3.81
CA VAL A 377 7.14 0.28 -4.71
C VAL A 377 6.43 -0.95 -5.32
N VAL A 378 5.61 -1.65 -4.53
CA VAL A 378 4.87 -2.84 -5.00
C VAL A 378 3.71 -2.47 -5.92
N PRO A 379 2.82 -1.51 -5.57
CA PRO A 379 1.82 -1.00 -6.51
C PRO A 379 2.42 -0.53 -7.86
N LEU A 380 3.55 0.19 -7.82
CA LEU A 380 4.25 0.62 -9.03
C LEU A 380 4.73 -0.58 -9.85
N THR A 381 5.31 -1.59 -9.20
CA THR A 381 5.75 -2.83 -9.85
C THR A 381 4.59 -3.54 -10.54
N PHE A 382 3.41 -3.60 -9.91
CA PHE A 382 2.22 -4.18 -10.53
C PHE A 382 1.71 -3.37 -11.72
N GLY A 383 1.81 -2.04 -11.65
CA GLY A 383 1.55 -1.16 -12.80
C GLY A 383 2.44 -1.49 -14.00
N LEU A 384 3.73 -1.75 -13.76
CA LEU A 384 4.67 -2.15 -14.82
C LEU A 384 4.32 -3.52 -15.40
N PHE A 385 4.00 -4.51 -14.56
CA PHE A 385 3.54 -5.82 -15.03
C PHE A 385 2.29 -5.69 -15.92
N TRP A 386 1.29 -4.94 -15.46
CA TRP A 386 0.06 -4.69 -16.21
C TRP A 386 0.35 -4.05 -17.56
N TYR A 387 1.08 -2.94 -17.57
CA TYR A 387 1.39 -2.16 -18.77
C TYR A 387 2.07 -3.01 -19.84
N TRP A 388 3.12 -3.73 -19.48
CA TRP A 388 3.86 -4.59 -20.41
C TRP A 388 3.05 -5.82 -20.85
N TYR A 389 2.17 -6.33 -20.01
CA TYR A 389 1.33 -7.48 -20.37
C TYR A 389 0.26 -7.13 -21.41
N LEU A 390 -0.11 -5.84 -21.54
CA LEU A 390 -1.14 -5.41 -22.49
C LEU A 390 -0.80 -5.77 -23.93
N VAL A 391 0.48 -5.77 -24.32
CA VAL A 391 0.95 -6.13 -25.66
C VAL A 391 0.51 -7.54 -26.09
N ARG A 392 0.24 -8.43 -25.13
CA ARG A 392 -0.21 -9.80 -25.42
C ARG A 392 -1.70 -9.90 -25.83
N HIS A 393 -2.47 -8.81 -25.66
CA HIS A 393 -3.92 -8.77 -25.91
C HIS A 393 -4.72 -9.89 -25.22
N HIS A 394 -4.27 -10.34 -24.02
CA HIS A 394 -4.86 -11.48 -23.31
C HIS A 394 -5.64 -11.07 -22.06
N TRP A 395 -6.96 -10.93 -22.22
CA TRP A 395 -7.90 -10.49 -21.18
C TRP A 395 -7.74 -11.15 -19.80
N PRO A 396 -7.64 -12.49 -19.65
CA PRO A 396 -7.53 -13.11 -18.32
C PRO A 396 -6.30 -12.66 -17.52
N GLY A 397 -5.17 -12.42 -18.19
CA GLY A 397 -3.95 -11.98 -17.51
C GLY A 397 -4.00 -10.49 -17.16
N THR A 398 -4.50 -9.66 -18.08
CA THR A 398 -4.76 -8.25 -17.82
C THR A 398 -5.71 -8.05 -16.64
N GLY A 399 -6.79 -8.84 -16.58
CA GLY A 399 -7.75 -8.84 -15.46
C GLY A 399 -7.09 -9.18 -14.12
N LEU A 400 -6.22 -10.20 -14.08
CA LEU A 400 -5.45 -10.52 -12.88
C LEU A 400 -4.60 -9.32 -12.43
N HIS A 401 -3.86 -8.68 -13.34
CA HIS A 401 -3.01 -7.55 -12.99
C HIS A 401 -3.81 -6.36 -12.43
N ILE A 402 -4.98 -6.05 -13.01
CA ILE A 402 -5.88 -5.01 -12.49
C ILE A 402 -6.31 -5.34 -11.05
N VAL A 403 -6.68 -6.59 -10.78
CA VAL A 403 -7.05 -7.03 -9.43
C VAL A 403 -5.88 -6.88 -8.45
N LEU A 404 -4.67 -7.28 -8.85
CA LEU A 404 -3.47 -7.18 -8.01
C LEU A 404 -3.07 -5.73 -7.71
N ILE A 405 -3.11 -4.83 -8.71
CA ILE A 405 -2.91 -3.38 -8.51
C ILE A 405 -3.90 -2.89 -7.46
N SER A 406 -5.17 -3.23 -7.61
CA SER A 406 -6.25 -2.78 -6.72
C SER A 406 -6.07 -3.27 -5.29
N LEU A 407 -5.74 -4.56 -5.12
CA LEU A 407 -5.45 -5.15 -3.81
C LEU A 407 -4.22 -4.50 -3.16
N SER A 408 -3.17 -4.23 -3.93
CA SER A 408 -1.95 -3.59 -3.41
C SER A 408 -2.20 -2.16 -2.93
N ILE A 409 -2.94 -1.34 -3.69
CA ILE A 409 -3.30 0.03 -3.31
C ILE A 409 -4.23 0.03 -2.10
N ALA A 410 -5.22 -0.87 -2.07
CA ALA A 410 -6.09 -1.03 -0.91
C ALA A 410 -5.29 -1.40 0.34
N CYS A 411 -4.37 -2.36 0.24
CA CYS A 411 -3.45 -2.71 1.33
C CYS A 411 -2.61 -1.50 1.76
N ALA A 412 -2.01 -0.76 0.82
CA ALA A 412 -1.20 0.42 1.11
C ALA A 412 -1.97 1.45 1.95
N ILE A 413 -3.18 1.81 1.51
CA ILE A 413 -4.03 2.79 2.18
C ILE A 413 -4.46 2.28 3.57
N LEU A 414 -4.82 1.00 3.69
CA LEU A 414 -5.29 0.41 4.94
C LEU A 414 -4.19 0.36 6.00
N PHE A 415 -3.02 -0.15 5.63
CA PHE A 415 -1.92 -0.29 6.58
C PHE A 415 -1.24 1.04 6.89
N TYR A 416 -1.20 2.00 5.96
CA TYR A 416 -0.70 3.35 6.26
C TYR A 416 -1.48 4.01 7.40
N ARG A 417 -2.82 3.90 7.37
CA ARG A 417 -3.67 4.45 8.43
C ARG A 417 -3.48 3.71 9.75
N LYS A 418 -3.43 2.37 9.74
CA LYS A 418 -3.15 1.58 10.95
C LYS A 418 -1.81 1.92 11.58
N HIS A 419 -0.77 2.11 10.76
CA HIS A 419 0.54 2.56 11.19
C HIS A 419 0.46 3.90 11.95
N ALA A 420 -0.23 4.88 11.37
CA ALA A 420 -0.39 6.20 11.98
C ALA A 420 -1.15 6.14 13.32
N ASP A 421 -2.23 5.35 13.39
CA ASP A 421 -3.04 5.20 14.59
C ASP A 421 -2.27 4.49 15.72
N SER A 422 -1.52 3.43 15.39
CA SER A 422 -0.67 2.70 16.35
C SER A 422 0.38 3.59 17.00
N LEU A 423 1.10 4.40 16.21
CA LEU A 423 2.15 5.27 16.75
C LEU A 423 1.61 6.53 17.45
N ARG A 424 0.41 7.00 17.08
CA ARG A 424 -0.25 8.14 17.74
C ARG A 424 -0.93 7.77 19.05
N GLY A 425 -0.93 6.50 19.45
CA GLY A 425 -1.54 6.04 20.70
C GLY A 425 -3.04 6.37 20.81
N SER A 426 -3.74 6.54 19.67
CA SER A 426 -5.17 6.84 19.66
C SER A 426 -5.97 5.64 20.14
N VAL A 427 -6.98 5.87 20.99
CA VAL A 427 -7.93 4.84 21.44
C VAL A 427 -8.61 4.22 20.21
N ARG A 428 -8.55 2.89 20.10
CA ARG A 428 -9.11 2.13 18.97
C ARG A 428 -10.62 2.38 18.88
N PRO A 429 -11.16 3.02 17.83
CA PRO A 429 -12.60 2.93 17.58
C PRO A 429 -12.93 1.48 17.19
N ALA A 430 -14.08 0.97 17.61
CA ALA A 430 -14.54 -0.37 17.23
C ALA A 430 -14.57 -0.52 15.70
N PHE A 431 -14.11 -1.67 15.19
CA PHE A 431 -14.06 -1.93 13.75
C PHE A 431 -15.48 -2.07 13.18
N HIS A 432 -15.91 -1.11 12.36
CA HIS A 432 -17.24 -1.11 11.73
C HIS A 432 -17.17 -1.35 10.22
N TRP A 433 -17.60 -2.54 9.79
CA TRP A 433 -17.66 -2.98 8.39
C TRP A 433 -18.42 -2.01 7.44
N LYS A 434 -19.46 -1.31 7.91
CA LYS A 434 -20.24 -0.38 7.07
C LYS A 434 -19.51 0.92 6.72
N ARG A 435 -18.64 1.43 7.60
CA ARG A 435 -17.86 2.66 7.35
C ARG A 435 -16.65 2.38 6.46
N PHE A 436 -16.17 1.13 6.49
CA PHE A 436 -15.06 0.59 5.68
C PHE A 436 -15.38 0.59 4.18
N TYR A 437 -16.57 0.13 3.78
CA TYR A 437 -16.95 0.05 2.36
C TYR A 437 -17.27 1.40 1.69
N ARG A 438 -17.71 2.42 2.44
CA ARG A 438 -18.37 3.60 1.83
C ARG A 438 -17.45 4.71 1.31
N THR A 439 -16.19 4.78 1.75
CA THR A 439 -15.26 5.88 1.36
C THR A 439 -13.92 5.41 0.81
N ARG A 440 -13.55 4.13 0.98
CA ARG A 440 -12.19 3.64 0.68
C ARG A 440 -12.12 2.69 -0.52
N THR A 441 -13.24 2.09 -0.92
CA THR A 441 -13.34 1.40 -2.22
C THR A 441 -13.32 2.38 -3.39
N PHE A 442 -13.78 3.62 -3.19
CA PHE A 442 -13.94 4.58 -4.29
C PHE A 442 -12.62 4.94 -4.99
N GLN A 443 -11.53 5.17 -4.23
CA GLN A 443 -10.22 5.50 -4.80
C GLN A 443 -9.58 4.31 -5.53
N SER A 444 -9.68 3.10 -4.97
CA SER A 444 -9.24 1.89 -5.67
C SER A 444 -10.12 1.60 -6.90
N MET A 445 -11.42 1.89 -6.84
CA MET A 445 -12.35 1.71 -7.96
C MET A 445 -12.06 2.68 -9.11
N SER A 446 -11.61 3.91 -8.84
CA SER A 446 -11.16 4.82 -9.89
C SER A 446 -9.93 4.30 -10.64
N VAL A 447 -8.96 3.70 -9.93
CA VAL A 447 -7.79 3.07 -10.55
C VAL A 447 -8.17 1.82 -11.33
N VAL A 448 -9.07 0.97 -10.80
CA VAL A 448 -9.64 -0.18 -11.52
C VAL A 448 -10.29 0.28 -12.82
N ALA A 449 -11.16 1.29 -12.74
CA ALA A 449 -11.89 1.79 -13.90
C ALA A 449 -10.93 2.37 -14.94
N LEU A 450 -9.93 3.15 -14.52
CA LEU A 450 -8.90 3.67 -15.43
C LEU A 450 -8.12 2.54 -16.11
N CYS A 451 -7.60 1.57 -15.34
CA CYS A 451 -6.87 0.45 -15.92
C CYS A 451 -7.77 -0.40 -16.85
N ALA A 452 -9.04 -0.59 -16.51
CA ALA A 452 -9.99 -1.32 -17.34
C ALA A 452 -10.28 -0.59 -18.67
N VAL A 453 -10.48 0.74 -18.64
CA VAL A 453 -10.69 1.56 -19.84
C VAL A 453 -9.43 1.55 -20.72
N VAL A 454 -8.26 1.75 -20.13
CA VAL A 454 -6.98 1.69 -20.86
C VAL A 454 -6.74 0.30 -21.45
N SER A 455 -7.05 -0.76 -20.70
CA SER A 455 -6.93 -2.14 -21.18
C SER A 455 -7.88 -2.43 -22.33
N TYR A 456 -9.13 -1.97 -22.23
CA TYR A 456 -10.12 -2.13 -23.30
C TYR A 456 -9.66 -1.42 -24.57
N GLY A 457 -9.22 -0.17 -24.47
CA GLY A 457 -8.70 0.56 -25.63
C GLY A 457 -7.42 -0.03 -26.22
N ALA A 458 -6.56 -0.63 -25.39
CA ALA A 458 -5.34 -1.31 -25.85
C ALA A 458 -5.61 -2.63 -26.57
N ILE A 459 -6.59 -3.41 -26.09
CA ILE A 459 -6.89 -4.74 -26.61
C ILE A 459 -7.87 -4.66 -27.78
N GLU A 460 -8.98 -3.95 -27.64
CA GLU A 460 -10.05 -3.92 -28.66
C GLU A 460 -9.91 -2.76 -29.65
N GLY A 461 -9.06 -1.77 -29.36
CA GLY A 461 -9.02 -0.49 -30.07
C GLY A 461 -10.10 0.48 -29.59
N LEU A 462 -9.80 1.78 -29.63
CA LEU A 462 -10.82 2.82 -29.45
C LEU A 462 -11.21 3.33 -30.84
N TYR A 463 -12.41 2.96 -31.31
CA TYR A 463 -12.95 3.49 -32.56
C TYR A 463 -13.35 4.95 -32.34
N PHE A 464 -12.51 5.89 -32.74
CA PHE A 464 -12.93 7.26 -33.04
C PHE A 464 -13.10 7.35 -34.55
N GLU A 465 -14.32 7.58 -35.03
CA GLU A 465 -14.61 7.79 -36.45
C GLU A 465 -13.76 8.96 -36.97
N MET A 466 -12.76 8.68 -37.84
CA MET A 466 -12.14 9.71 -38.68
C MET A 466 -11.48 9.14 -39.95
N GLU A 467 -11.94 9.66 -41.08
CA GLU A 467 -11.45 9.64 -42.47
C GLU A 467 -11.38 8.32 -43.28
N PRO A 468 -11.81 8.32 -44.57
CA PRO A 468 -12.01 7.10 -45.38
C PRO A 468 -10.74 6.55 -46.06
N ASP A 469 -9.60 7.24 -45.96
CA ASP A 469 -8.44 7.02 -46.85
C ASP A 469 -7.19 6.43 -46.16
N ARG A 470 -7.31 5.95 -44.91
CA ARG A 470 -6.25 5.16 -44.24
C ARG A 470 -6.85 3.99 -43.48
N TRP A 471 -6.68 2.77 -44.00
CA TRP A 471 -7.13 1.51 -43.40
C TRP A 471 -6.23 1.03 -42.24
N TYR A 472 -6.01 1.88 -41.24
CA TYR A 472 -5.32 1.49 -40.00
C TYR A 472 -6.24 1.80 -38.83
N GLY A 473 -6.71 0.77 -38.12
CA GLY A 473 -7.44 0.95 -36.87
C GLY A 473 -6.58 1.63 -35.81
N ASP A 474 -7.16 2.58 -35.09
CA ASP A 474 -6.50 3.40 -34.07
C ASP A 474 -6.32 2.64 -32.74
N THR A 475 -5.67 1.49 -32.77
CA THR A 475 -5.02 0.99 -31.54
C THR A 475 -3.89 1.95 -31.17
N PRO A 476 -3.78 2.40 -29.92
CA PRO A 476 -2.69 3.27 -29.52
C PRO A 476 -1.33 2.62 -29.84
N SER A 477 -0.41 3.38 -30.46
CA SER A 477 0.87 2.84 -30.93
C SER A 477 1.71 2.14 -29.84
N TRP A 478 1.53 2.53 -28.57
CA TRP A 478 2.19 1.91 -27.41
C TRP A 478 1.65 0.53 -27.02
N ALA A 479 0.48 0.13 -27.53
CA ALA A 479 -0.18 -1.15 -27.23
C ALA A 479 -0.03 -2.19 -28.35
N ARG A 480 0.59 -1.81 -29.48
CA ARG A 480 0.85 -2.69 -30.62
C ARG A 480 2.13 -3.48 -30.37
N ALA A 481 2.11 -4.77 -30.67
CA ALA A 481 3.30 -5.60 -30.58
C ALA A 481 4.35 -5.17 -31.62
N ASP A 482 5.57 -4.92 -31.16
CA ASP A 482 6.72 -4.68 -32.01
C ASP A 482 7.50 -5.99 -32.24
N LEU A 483 7.31 -6.54 -33.43
CA LEU A 483 7.89 -7.79 -33.93
C LEU A 483 8.69 -7.56 -35.21
N ARG A 484 9.20 -6.33 -35.41
CA ARG A 484 10.04 -5.98 -36.55
C ARG A 484 11.30 -6.83 -36.56
N GLU A 485 11.57 -7.45 -37.71
CA GLU A 485 12.72 -8.34 -37.95
C GLU A 485 12.79 -9.50 -36.93
N ALA A 486 11.67 -9.82 -36.27
CA ALA A 486 11.66 -10.79 -35.20
C ALA A 486 11.79 -12.22 -35.74
N GLN A 487 12.72 -12.98 -35.18
CA GLN A 487 12.85 -14.42 -35.43
C GLN A 487 11.86 -15.19 -34.56
N LEU A 488 10.62 -15.30 -35.02
CA LEU A 488 9.55 -15.98 -34.28
C LEU A 488 9.67 -17.49 -34.41
N SER A 489 9.94 -17.99 -35.62
CA SER A 489 10.29 -19.39 -35.85
C SER A 489 11.76 -19.66 -35.52
N THR A 490 12.05 -20.85 -34.97
CA THR A 490 13.39 -21.18 -34.48
C THR A 490 14.25 -21.80 -35.58
N ILE A 491 15.36 -21.12 -35.88
CA ILE A 491 16.36 -21.56 -36.85
C ILE A 491 17.31 -22.58 -36.19
N PRO A 492 17.49 -23.79 -36.76
CA PRO A 492 18.47 -24.76 -36.24
C PRO A 492 19.91 -24.28 -36.48
N PRO A 493 20.91 -24.67 -35.65
CA PRO A 493 22.30 -24.23 -35.80
C PRO A 493 22.92 -24.52 -37.18
N SER A 494 22.46 -25.58 -37.86
CA SER A 494 22.96 -26.02 -39.17
C SER A 494 22.26 -25.36 -40.37
N TYR A 495 21.30 -24.45 -40.15
CA TYR A 495 20.47 -23.84 -41.20
C TYR A 495 21.26 -23.33 -42.42
N TRP A 496 22.32 -22.55 -42.17
CA TRP A 496 23.14 -21.95 -43.23
C TRP A 496 24.01 -22.95 -44.00
N SER A 497 24.21 -24.15 -43.45
CA SER A 497 24.98 -25.24 -44.08
C SER A 497 24.12 -26.24 -44.85
N MET A 498 22.80 -26.19 -44.69
CA MET A 498 21.86 -27.08 -45.38
C MET A 498 21.64 -26.65 -46.83
N ASP A 499 21.26 -27.61 -47.68
CA ASP A 499 20.74 -27.34 -49.02
C ASP A 499 19.48 -26.47 -48.91
N SER A 500 19.41 -25.41 -49.72
CA SER A 500 18.27 -24.48 -49.76
C SER A 500 16.93 -25.18 -49.96
N ALA A 501 16.90 -26.33 -50.65
CA ALA A 501 15.66 -27.07 -50.91
C ALA A 501 15.02 -27.68 -49.65
N ILE A 502 15.78 -27.87 -48.56
CA ILE A 502 15.31 -28.51 -47.31
C ILE A 502 15.43 -27.60 -46.09
N ARG A 503 15.92 -26.36 -46.26
CA ARG A 503 16.16 -25.43 -45.14
C ARG A 503 14.90 -25.14 -44.37
N ASP A 504 13.81 -24.86 -45.10
CA ASP A 504 12.55 -24.49 -44.49
C ASP A 504 11.97 -25.67 -43.69
N ASP A 505 12.06 -26.91 -44.17
CA ASP A 505 11.63 -28.10 -43.42
C ASP A 505 12.34 -28.29 -42.07
N ALA A 506 13.59 -27.81 -41.95
CA ALA A 506 14.37 -27.90 -40.71
C ALA A 506 13.99 -26.82 -39.68
N VAL A 507 13.25 -25.78 -40.08
CA VAL A 507 12.83 -24.69 -39.19
C VAL A 507 11.72 -25.18 -38.28
N ARG A 508 11.89 -24.97 -36.97
CA ARG A 508 10.81 -25.23 -36.01
C ARG A 508 9.89 -24.01 -35.98
N GLY A 509 8.70 -24.17 -36.56
CA GLY A 509 7.67 -23.15 -36.60
C GLY A 509 7.25 -22.61 -35.23
N ALA A 510 6.97 -21.31 -35.16
CA ALA A 510 6.34 -20.68 -34.01
C ALA A 510 4.92 -21.22 -33.79
N ASN A 511 4.50 -21.37 -32.53
CA ASN A 511 3.09 -21.63 -32.22
C ASN A 511 2.40 -20.33 -31.84
N LEU A 512 1.61 -19.79 -32.76
CA LEU A 512 0.87 -18.54 -32.66
C LEU A 512 -0.63 -18.78 -32.92
N ARG A 513 -1.10 -20.00 -32.70
CA ARG A 513 -2.48 -20.41 -32.97
C ARG A 513 -3.45 -19.57 -32.13
N GLY A 514 -4.38 -18.92 -32.80
CA GLY A 514 -5.36 -18.03 -32.16
C GLY A 514 -4.75 -16.80 -31.49
N ALA A 515 -3.50 -16.45 -31.81
CA ALA A 515 -2.87 -15.24 -31.29
C ALA A 515 -3.61 -14.00 -31.79
N ASP A 516 -3.73 -13.00 -30.91
CA ASP A 516 -4.20 -11.67 -31.28
C ASP A 516 -2.99 -10.80 -31.56
N LEU A 517 -2.81 -10.45 -32.83
CA LEU A 517 -1.70 -9.70 -33.41
C LEU A 517 -2.24 -8.52 -34.24
N ARG A 518 -3.43 -8.04 -33.90
CA ARG A 518 -4.05 -6.89 -34.55
C ARG A 518 -3.11 -5.69 -34.55
N TYR A 519 -2.92 -5.08 -35.72
CA TYR A 519 -2.09 -3.89 -35.93
C TYR A 519 -0.62 -4.05 -35.52
N ALA A 520 -0.13 -5.28 -35.31
CA ALA A 520 1.26 -5.53 -34.94
C ALA A 520 2.24 -5.05 -36.03
N HIS A 521 3.41 -4.60 -35.60
CA HIS A 521 4.52 -4.24 -36.48
C HIS A 521 5.38 -5.48 -36.68
N MET A 522 5.22 -6.19 -37.80
CA MET A 522 5.85 -7.48 -38.09
C MET A 522 6.71 -7.44 -39.36
N GLN A 523 7.17 -6.24 -39.75
CA GLN A 523 8.00 -6.03 -40.94
C GLN A 523 9.25 -6.91 -40.88
N GLY A 524 9.56 -7.64 -41.95
CA GLY A 524 10.74 -8.51 -42.02
C GLY A 524 10.74 -9.70 -41.05
N SER A 525 9.61 -9.99 -40.38
CA SER A 525 9.56 -11.09 -39.40
C SER A 525 9.73 -12.47 -40.05
N PHE A 526 10.34 -13.40 -39.30
CA PHE A 526 10.60 -14.76 -39.75
C PHE A 526 9.61 -15.74 -39.08
N LEU A 527 8.66 -16.21 -39.88
CA LEU A 527 7.49 -17.03 -39.53
C LEU A 527 7.42 -18.35 -40.32
N VAL A 528 8.54 -18.81 -40.90
CA VAL A 528 8.60 -20.09 -41.63
C VAL A 528 8.04 -21.22 -40.77
N ASN A 529 7.15 -22.04 -41.36
CA ASN A 529 6.41 -23.13 -40.72
C ASN A 529 5.54 -22.75 -39.50
N ALA A 530 5.27 -21.46 -39.26
CA ALA A 530 4.51 -21.04 -38.08
C ALA A 530 3.05 -21.53 -38.13
N ASP A 531 2.51 -21.94 -36.98
CA ASP A 531 1.07 -22.19 -36.81
C ASP A 531 0.38 -20.90 -36.38
N LEU A 532 -0.29 -20.25 -37.32
CA LEU A 532 -1.10 -19.03 -37.17
C LEU A 532 -2.59 -19.33 -37.37
N LYS A 533 -3.01 -20.59 -37.26
CA LYS A 533 -4.40 -21.00 -37.46
C LYS A 533 -5.31 -20.26 -36.47
N TYR A 534 -6.39 -19.67 -36.99
CA TYR A 534 -7.32 -18.80 -36.24
C TYR A 534 -6.70 -17.51 -35.65
N ALA A 535 -5.47 -17.14 -35.99
CA ALA A 535 -4.87 -15.91 -35.52
C ALA A 535 -5.63 -14.68 -36.06
N ASN A 536 -5.61 -13.59 -35.29
CA ASN A 536 -6.12 -12.30 -35.71
C ASN A 536 -4.95 -11.37 -36.05
N LEU A 537 -4.75 -11.10 -37.33
CA LEU A 537 -3.68 -10.28 -37.92
C LEU A 537 -4.24 -9.02 -38.59
N GLU A 538 -5.48 -8.64 -38.27
CA GLU A 538 -6.15 -7.49 -38.87
C GLU A 538 -5.32 -6.22 -38.76
N GLY A 539 -5.11 -5.54 -39.89
CA GLY A 539 -4.33 -4.32 -39.99
C GLY A 539 -2.85 -4.44 -39.60
N SER A 540 -2.33 -5.65 -39.39
CA SER A 540 -0.90 -5.85 -39.10
C SER A 540 -0.04 -5.56 -40.32
N ASN A 541 1.21 -5.18 -40.07
CA ASN A 541 2.18 -4.95 -41.13
C ASN A 541 3.17 -6.11 -41.19
N LEU A 542 3.06 -6.93 -42.23
CA LEU A 542 3.89 -8.08 -42.56
C LEU A 542 4.76 -7.82 -43.81
N TRP A 543 5.01 -6.55 -44.16
CA TRP A 543 5.88 -6.16 -45.27
C TRP A 543 7.24 -6.87 -45.17
N LEU A 544 7.69 -7.48 -46.26
CA LEU A 544 8.96 -8.24 -46.35
C LEU A 544 9.09 -9.44 -45.39
N SER A 545 8.00 -9.87 -44.73
CA SER A 545 8.06 -11.02 -43.84
C SER A 545 8.13 -12.34 -44.59
N ASN A 546 8.69 -13.36 -43.94
CA ASN A 546 8.77 -14.71 -44.49
C ASN A 546 7.84 -15.66 -43.73
N LEU A 547 6.76 -16.06 -44.37
CA LEU A 547 5.76 -17.03 -43.92
C LEU A 547 5.75 -18.31 -44.77
N SER A 548 6.89 -18.72 -45.37
CA SER A 548 6.98 -19.98 -46.12
C SER A 548 6.40 -21.14 -45.32
N ASN A 549 5.50 -21.90 -45.94
CA ASN A 549 4.81 -23.06 -45.34
C ASN A 549 4.05 -22.76 -44.03
N ALA A 550 3.76 -21.49 -43.71
CA ALA A 550 2.99 -21.15 -42.53
C ALA A 550 1.53 -21.60 -42.67
N ASN A 551 0.91 -21.95 -41.53
CA ASN A 551 -0.50 -22.31 -41.46
C ASN A 551 -1.33 -21.12 -40.98
N LEU A 552 -2.01 -20.46 -41.91
CA LEU A 552 -2.91 -19.32 -41.74
C LEU A 552 -4.39 -19.72 -41.93
N ASP A 553 -4.73 -21.02 -41.86
CA ASP A 553 -6.11 -21.49 -42.01
C ASP A 553 -7.06 -20.69 -41.11
N SER A 554 -8.13 -20.17 -41.70
CA SER A 554 -9.18 -19.41 -41.00
C SER A 554 -8.67 -18.19 -40.20
N ALA A 555 -7.47 -17.68 -40.50
CA ALA A 555 -6.96 -16.46 -39.91
C ALA A 555 -7.72 -15.22 -40.40
N ASN A 556 -7.75 -14.17 -39.57
CA ASN A 556 -8.22 -12.86 -39.99
C ASN A 556 -7.04 -12.00 -40.44
N LEU A 557 -6.93 -11.77 -41.74
CA LEU A 557 -5.91 -10.97 -42.42
C LEU A 557 -6.54 -9.72 -43.07
N THR A 558 -7.68 -9.25 -42.54
CA THR A 558 -8.38 -8.08 -43.10
C THR A 558 -7.48 -6.85 -43.00
N GLY A 559 -7.29 -6.13 -44.11
CA GLY A 559 -6.45 -4.93 -44.17
C GLY A 559 -4.96 -5.16 -43.85
N VAL A 560 -4.48 -6.42 -43.92
CA VAL A 560 -3.05 -6.71 -43.69
C VAL A 560 -2.19 -6.16 -44.83
N ASP A 561 -1.00 -5.66 -44.49
CA ASP A 561 0.04 -5.34 -45.46
C ASP A 561 1.00 -6.53 -45.59
N LEU A 562 0.87 -7.27 -46.69
CA LEU A 562 1.72 -8.40 -47.10
C LEU A 562 2.59 -8.03 -48.30
N THR A 563 2.83 -6.74 -48.54
CA THR A 563 3.67 -6.29 -49.66
C THR A 563 5.05 -6.98 -49.58
N ASP A 564 5.57 -7.45 -50.71
CA ASP A 564 6.86 -8.16 -50.81
C ASP A 564 7.03 -9.36 -49.83
N ALA A 565 5.96 -9.89 -49.25
CA ALA A 565 6.05 -11.01 -48.31
C ALA A 565 6.22 -12.36 -49.04
N GLU A 566 6.96 -13.27 -48.42
CA GLU A 566 7.20 -14.63 -48.92
C GLU A 566 6.25 -15.61 -48.23
N LEU A 567 5.31 -16.20 -48.97
CA LEU A 567 4.35 -17.21 -48.49
C LEU A 567 4.30 -18.47 -49.36
N PRO A 568 5.41 -18.97 -49.96
CA PRO A 568 5.34 -20.17 -50.78
C PRO A 568 4.88 -21.37 -49.95
N GLY A 569 3.95 -22.16 -50.50
CA GLY A 569 3.40 -23.35 -49.84
C GLY A 569 2.53 -23.08 -48.61
N ALA A 570 2.25 -21.82 -48.25
CA ALA A 570 1.43 -21.49 -47.09
C ALA A 570 -0.03 -21.98 -47.25
N THR A 571 -0.68 -22.32 -46.15
CA THR A 571 -2.10 -22.72 -46.14
C THR A 571 -2.96 -21.62 -45.54
N LEU A 572 -3.87 -21.05 -46.32
CA LEU A 572 -4.73 -19.93 -45.95
C LEU A 572 -6.22 -20.28 -45.97
N ARG A 573 -6.61 -21.58 -46.00
CA ARG A 573 -8.00 -22.00 -46.25
C ARG A 573 -9.02 -21.28 -45.36
N PHE A 574 -10.02 -20.68 -45.99
CA PHE A 574 -11.08 -19.89 -45.37
C PHE A 574 -10.57 -18.64 -44.62
N ALA A 575 -9.40 -18.12 -44.98
CA ALA A 575 -8.89 -16.87 -44.41
C ALA A 575 -9.67 -15.66 -44.92
N LYS A 576 -9.69 -14.60 -44.10
CA LYS A 576 -10.27 -13.31 -44.45
C LYS A 576 -9.17 -12.35 -44.87
N LEU A 577 -9.09 -12.03 -46.14
CA LEU A 577 -8.11 -11.14 -46.77
C LEU A 577 -8.79 -9.92 -47.41
N SER A 578 -9.97 -9.52 -46.92
CA SER A 578 -10.65 -8.33 -47.43
C SER A 578 -9.75 -7.11 -47.21
N ASP A 579 -9.66 -6.24 -48.21
CA ASP A 579 -8.86 -5.01 -48.15
C ASP A 579 -7.34 -5.25 -47.91
N ALA A 580 -6.85 -6.48 -48.03
CA ALA A 580 -5.43 -6.79 -47.88
C ALA A 580 -4.58 -6.26 -49.04
N GLU A 581 -3.36 -5.82 -48.75
CA GLU A 581 -2.34 -5.42 -49.72
C GLU A 581 -1.35 -6.57 -49.89
N LEU A 582 -1.27 -7.15 -51.10
CA LEU A 582 -0.41 -8.29 -51.43
C LEU A 582 0.52 -7.98 -52.61
N ASP A 583 0.81 -6.70 -52.82
CA ASP A 583 1.62 -6.25 -53.95
C ASP A 583 3.00 -6.94 -53.92
N TYR A 584 3.39 -7.55 -55.04
CA TYR A 584 4.64 -8.31 -55.19
C TYR A 584 4.83 -9.51 -54.24
N ALA A 585 3.82 -9.87 -53.45
CA ALA A 585 3.91 -11.03 -52.55
C ALA A 585 4.05 -12.35 -53.32
N ASN A 586 4.74 -13.32 -52.72
CA ASN A 586 4.92 -14.63 -53.29
C ASN A 586 4.03 -15.68 -52.60
N LEU A 587 2.95 -16.07 -53.27
CA LEU A 587 1.98 -17.09 -52.85
C LEU A 587 2.05 -18.33 -53.75
N SER A 588 3.22 -18.64 -54.33
CA SER A 588 3.37 -19.83 -55.17
C SER A 588 3.07 -21.10 -54.36
N ASP A 589 2.37 -22.05 -54.97
CA ASP A 589 1.97 -23.31 -54.34
C ASP A 589 1.07 -23.15 -53.09
N ALA A 590 0.57 -21.94 -52.80
CA ALA A 590 -0.27 -21.69 -51.64
C ALA A 590 -1.67 -22.34 -51.78
N THR A 591 -2.23 -22.77 -50.66
CA THR A 591 -3.61 -23.29 -50.60
C THR A 591 -4.55 -22.26 -49.98
N MET A 592 -5.35 -21.60 -50.81
CA MET A 592 -6.20 -20.44 -50.49
C MET A 592 -7.69 -20.72 -50.76
N MET A 593 -8.12 -21.96 -50.52
CA MET A 593 -9.48 -22.41 -50.84
C MET A 593 -10.51 -21.79 -49.91
N GLY A 594 -11.55 -21.15 -50.49
CA GLY A 594 -12.66 -20.57 -49.74
C GLY A 594 -12.36 -19.22 -49.10
N ASP A 595 -11.26 -18.59 -49.51
CA ASP A 595 -10.78 -17.33 -48.94
C ASP A 595 -11.63 -16.14 -49.40
N THR A 596 -11.69 -15.10 -48.59
CA THR A 596 -12.38 -13.84 -48.93
C THR A 596 -11.36 -12.75 -49.22
N LEU A 597 -11.19 -12.37 -50.49
CA LEU A 597 -10.27 -11.35 -50.97
C LEU A 597 -11.02 -10.12 -51.53
N ILE A 598 -12.12 -9.73 -50.88
CA ILE A 598 -12.93 -8.60 -51.35
C ILE A 598 -12.10 -7.32 -51.29
N ARG A 599 -12.02 -6.58 -52.41
CA ARG A 599 -11.21 -5.34 -52.54
C ARG A 599 -9.71 -5.50 -52.25
N ALA A 600 -9.19 -6.73 -52.16
CA ALA A 600 -7.77 -6.96 -52.00
C ALA A 600 -6.98 -6.44 -53.21
N VAL A 601 -5.76 -5.96 -52.96
CA VAL A 601 -4.83 -5.50 -54.00
C VAL A 601 -3.75 -6.57 -54.16
N LEU A 602 -3.63 -7.11 -55.37
CA LEU A 602 -2.72 -8.22 -55.72
C LEU A 602 -1.85 -7.83 -56.92
N LYS A 603 -1.24 -6.64 -56.90
CA LYS A 603 -0.44 -6.19 -58.04
C LYS A 603 0.83 -7.01 -58.14
N ALA A 604 1.07 -7.62 -59.30
CA ALA A 604 2.26 -8.45 -59.55
C ALA A 604 2.49 -9.58 -58.52
N THR A 605 1.44 -9.99 -57.79
CA THR A 605 1.49 -11.09 -56.83
C THR A 605 1.73 -12.41 -57.56
N ASN A 606 2.64 -13.24 -57.05
CA ASN A 606 2.89 -14.56 -57.60
C ASN A 606 1.94 -15.60 -57.01
N LEU A 607 0.99 -16.08 -57.81
CA LEU A 607 0.02 -17.13 -57.47
C LEU A 607 0.27 -18.39 -58.31
N THR A 608 1.51 -18.60 -58.79
CA THR A 608 1.86 -19.77 -59.61
C THR A 608 1.54 -21.06 -58.86
N ASP A 609 0.83 -21.99 -59.51
CA ASP A 609 0.39 -23.27 -58.94
C ASP A 609 -0.52 -23.18 -57.68
N ALA A 610 -0.97 -21.99 -57.30
CA ALA A 610 -1.83 -21.80 -56.13
C ALA A 610 -3.24 -22.38 -56.31
N ASP A 611 -3.82 -22.93 -55.24
CA ASP A 611 -5.21 -23.39 -55.19
C ASP A 611 -6.11 -22.33 -54.55
N VAL A 612 -6.79 -21.54 -55.37
CA VAL A 612 -7.68 -20.43 -54.95
C VAL A 612 -9.15 -20.77 -55.28
N ARG A 613 -9.52 -22.05 -55.26
CA ARG A 613 -10.89 -22.52 -55.55
C ARG A 613 -11.90 -22.04 -54.53
N ASN A 614 -13.14 -21.82 -54.98
CA ASN A 614 -14.26 -21.37 -54.13
C ASN A 614 -14.02 -20.04 -53.40
N SER A 615 -13.06 -19.24 -53.85
CA SER A 615 -12.67 -17.99 -53.18
C SER A 615 -13.41 -16.80 -53.78
N ASN A 616 -13.46 -15.71 -53.02
CA ASN A 616 -14.19 -14.51 -53.40
C ASN A 616 -13.23 -13.35 -53.69
N PHE A 617 -13.10 -12.96 -54.96
CA PHE A 617 -12.27 -11.86 -55.44
C PHE A 617 -13.11 -10.62 -55.83
N ASP A 618 -14.33 -10.47 -55.32
CA ASP A 618 -15.19 -9.35 -55.67
C ASP A 618 -14.46 -8.01 -55.44
N SER A 619 -14.41 -7.18 -56.48
CA SER A 619 -13.71 -5.88 -56.51
C SER A 619 -12.20 -5.94 -56.23
N ALA A 620 -11.58 -7.11 -56.27
CA ALA A 620 -10.12 -7.24 -56.12
C ALA A 620 -9.37 -6.73 -57.36
N ARG A 621 -8.10 -6.36 -57.18
CA ARG A 621 -7.23 -5.86 -58.25
C ARG A 621 -6.08 -6.85 -58.49
N LEU A 622 -6.14 -7.60 -59.58
CA LEU A 622 -5.13 -8.58 -59.98
C LEU A 622 -4.20 -8.02 -61.08
N THR A 623 -3.87 -6.72 -61.01
CA THR A 623 -3.06 -6.07 -62.04
C THR A 623 -1.68 -6.71 -62.11
N ASP A 624 -1.25 -7.17 -63.28
CA ASP A 624 0.03 -7.87 -63.51
C ASP A 624 0.23 -9.16 -62.67
N ALA A 625 -0.82 -9.67 -62.01
CA ALA A 625 -0.73 -10.86 -61.16
C ALA A 625 -0.29 -12.10 -61.96
N ILE A 626 0.56 -12.94 -61.37
CA ILE A 626 1.10 -14.15 -62.02
C ILE A 626 0.26 -15.36 -61.59
N LEU A 627 -0.68 -15.78 -62.43
CA LEU A 627 -1.64 -16.86 -62.11
C LEU A 627 -1.31 -18.16 -62.85
N ILE A 628 -0.04 -18.38 -63.21
CA ILE A 628 0.39 -19.50 -64.05
C ILE A 628 0.01 -20.83 -63.37
N ARG A 629 -0.75 -21.68 -64.06
CA ARG A 629 -1.27 -22.98 -63.55
C ARG A 629 -2.13 -22.92 -62.28
N ALA A 630 -2.47 -21.73 -61.78
CA ALA A 630 -3.34 -21.54 -60.63
C ALA A 630 -4.75 -22.11 -60.85
N ASP A 631 -5.40 -22.56 -59.78
CA ASP A 631 -6.74 -23.14 -59.83
C ASP A 631 -7.80 -22.19 -59.26
N LEU A 632 -8.56 -21.53 -60.14
CA LEU A 632 -9.57 -20.51 -59.81
C LEU A 632 -11.01 -21.04 -59.94
N ARG A 633 -11.18 -22.37 -60.06
CA ARG A 633 -12.50 -22.96 -60.30
C ARG A 633 -13.47 -22.62 -59.16
N HIS A 634 -14.72 -22.32 -59.54
CA HIS A 634 -15.81 -21.95 -58.63
C HIS A 634 -15.62 -20.63 -57.85
N SER A 635 -14.61 -19.85 -58.19
CA SER A 635 -14.35 -18.55 -57.54
C SER A 635 -15.21 -17.43 -58.14
N ARG A 636 -15.40 -16.36 -57.35
CA ARG A 636 -16.25 -15.22 -57.70
C ARG A 636 -15.40 -13.99 -58.03
N PHE A 637 -15.77 -13.28 -59.09
CA PHE A 637 -14.98 -12.18 -59.66
C PHE A 637 -15.82 -10.93 -60.00
N VAL A 638 -16.81 -10.56 -59.20
CA VAL A 638 -17.66 -9.40 -59.52
C VAL A 638 -16.88 -8.11 -59.32
N GLY A 639 -16.66 -7.35 -60.40
CA GLY A 639 -15.90 -6.09 -60.35
C GLY A 639 -14.39 -6.28 -60.27
N THR A 640 -13.88 -7.49 -60.47
CA THR A 640 -12.44 -7.77 -60.40
C THR A 640 -11.69 -7.24 -61.63
N VAL A 641 -10.50 -6.67 -61.41
CA VAL A 641 -9.63 -6.12 -62.46
C VAL A 641 -8.50 -7.10 -62.78
N PHE A 642 -8.31 -7.46 -64.04
CA PHE A 642 -7.28 -8.41 -64.53
C PHE A 642 -6.23 -7.79 -65.47
N ASP A 643 -6.10 -6.46 -65.47
CA ASP A 643 -5.16 -5.73 -66.35
C ASP A 643 -3.75 -6.34 -66.27
N GLY A 644 -3.21 -6.83 -67.38
CA GLY A 644 -1.84 -7.37 -67.43
C GLY A 644 -1.59 -8.74 -66.75
N ALA A 645 -2.62 -9.37 -66.15
CA ALA A 645 -2.46 -10.65 -65.46
C ALA A 645 -1.97 -11.80 -66.37
N TYR A 646 -1.08 -12.66 -65.87
CA TYR A 646 -0.51 -13.79 -66.61
C TYR A 646 -1.31 -15.08 -66.35
N LEU A 647 -2.12 -15.51 -67.34
CA LEU A 647 -3.07 -16.61 -67.17
C LEU A 647 -2.65 -17.96 -67.79
N ARG A 648 -1.35 -18.19 -68.01
CA ARG A 648 -0.87 -19.41 -68.69
C ARG A 648 -1.19 -20.67 -67.88
N GLY A 649 -2.03 -21.55 -68.42
CA GLY A 649 -2.45 -22.79 -67.77
C GLY A 649 -3.42 -22.61 -66.60
N THR A 650 -3.88 -21.38 -66.33
CA THR A 650 -4.80 -21.08 -65.23
C THR A 650 -6.14 -21.77 -65.42
N LYS A 651 -6.64 -22.50 -64.42
CA LYS A 651 -7.91 -23.23 -64.51
C LYS A 651 -9.06 -22.29 -64.14
N LEU A 652 -9.84 -21.90 -65.15
CA LEU A 652 -10.98 -20.98 -65.01
C LEU A 652 -12.34 -21.67 -65.22
N ALA A 653 -12.36 -23.01 -65.35
CA ALA A 653 -13.59 -23.75 -65.57
C ALA A 653 -14.65 -23.43 -64.49
N ALA A 654 -15.91 -23.29 -64.93
CA ALA A 654 -17.06 -22.99 -64.06
C ALA A 654 -16.96 -21.65 -63.28
N THR A 655 -16.24 -20.66 -63.82
CA THR A 655 -16.20 -19.29 -63.29
C THR A 655 -17.10 -18.34 -64.09
N ASN A 656 -17.60 -17.30 -63.42
CA ASN A 656 -18.35 -16.23 -64.05
C ASN A 656 -17.53 -14.94 -64.08
N LEU A 657 -16.99 -14.61 -65.25
CA LEU A 657 -16.13 -13.45 -65.50
C LEU A 657 -16.90 -12.30 -66.18
N THR A 658 -18.22 -12.35 -66.33
CA THR A 658 -18.96 -11.33 -67.10
C THR A 658 -18.88 -9.91 -66.54
N ARG A 659 -18.55 -9.78 -65.24
CA ARG A 659 -18.43 -8.52 -64.52
C ARG A 659 -16.99 -8.17 -64.16
N THR A 660 -16.00 -8.72 -64.88
CA THR A 660 -14.59 -8.35 -64.75
C THR A 660 -14.18 -7.32 -65.78
N SER A 661 -13.05 -6.65 -65.54
CA SER A 661 -12.38 -5.76 -66.50
C SER A 661 -10.92 -6.19 -66.73
N GLY A 662 -10.31 -5.70 -67.81
CA GLY A 662 -8.88 -5.88 -68.08
C GLY A 662 -8.45 -7.19 -68.75
N LEU A 663 -9.40 -8.10 -68.99
CA LEU A 663 -9.13 -9.34 -69.73
C LEU A 663 -8.99 -9.10 -71.24
N THR A 664 -7.98 -9.73 -71.83
CA THR A 664 -7.71 -9.74 -73.26
C THR A 664 -7.91 -11.14 -73.84
N GLN A 665 -8.11 -11.20 -75.16
CA GLN A 665 -8.28 -12.48 -75.86
C GLN A 665 -7.04 -13.39 -75.76
N VAL A 666 -5.83 -12.80 -75.69
CA VAL A 666 -4.57 -13.53 -75.53
C VAL A 666 -4.50 -14.22 -74.17
N GLN A 667 -4.86 -13.52 -73.09
CA GLN A 667 -4.89 -14.09 -71.73
C GLN A 667 -5.88 -15.28 -71.66
N ILE A 668 -7.06 -15.16 -72.26
CA ILE A 668 -8.05 -16.25 -72.30
C ILE A 668 -7.55 -17.47 -73.09
N TYR A 669 -6.81 -17.27 -74.19
CA TYR A 669 -6.24 -18.39 -74.96
C TYR A 669 -5.11 -19.12 -74.23
N GLN A 670 -4.44 -18.46 -73.30
CA GLN A 670 -3.41 -19.07 -72.48
C GLN A 670 -4.01 -19.81 -71.27
N ALA A 671 -5.26 -19.52 -70.89
CA ALA A 671 -5.96 -20.12 -69.77
C ALA A 671 -6.70 -21.42 -70.15
N CYS A 672 -6.94 -22.25 -69.14
CA CYS A 672 -7.70 -23.48 -69.24
C CYS A 672 -9.19 -23.24 -68.90
N CYS A 673 -10.00 -23.03 -69.94
CA CYS A 673 -11.44 -22.75 -69.84
C CYS A 673 -12.31 -23.92 -70.35
N ASP A 674 -13.55 -24.03 -69.85
CA ASP A 674 -14.59 -24.92 -70.42
C ASP A 674 -15.69 -24.09 -71.10
N THR A 675 -16.01 -24.43 -72.34
CA THR A 675 -17.05 -23.82 -73.19
C THR A 675 -18.48 -23.94 -72.64
N LEU A 676 -18.76 -24.92 -71.76
CA LEU A 676 -20.14 -25.20 -71.33
C LEU A 676 -20.61 -24.38 -70.13
N ILE A 677 -19.69 -23.96 -69.25
CA ILE A 677 -20.05 -23.38 -67.94
C ILE A 677 -19.37 -22.02 -67.70
N THR A 678 -18.20 -21.78 -68.29
CA THR A 678 -17.44 -20.55 -68.06
C THR A 678 -18.09 -19.39 -68.81
N LYS A 679 -18.40 -18.29 -68.11
CA LYS A 679 -19.00 -17.09 -68.71
C LYS A 679 -17.95 -15.98 -68.84
N LEU A 680 -17.76 -15.45 -70.05
CA LEU A 680 -16.77 -14.40 -70.34
C LEU A 680 -17.42 -13.00 -70.51
N PRO A 681 -16.65 -11.91 -70.34
CA PRO A 681 -17.06 -10.57 -70.77
C PRO A 681 -17.45 -10.50 -72.26
N PRO A 682 -18.30 -9.54 -72.66
CA PRO A 682 -18.61 -9.31 -74.07
C PRO A 682 -17.35 -9.10 -74.92
N GLY A 683 -17.30 -9.75 -76.10
CA GLY A 683 -16.18 -9.62 -77.05
C GLY A 683 -15.05 -10.64 -76.90
N LEU A 684 -15.08 -11.50 -75.87
CA LEU A 684 -14.09 -12.57 -75.67
C LEU A 684 -14.68 -13.95 -76.01
N THR A 685 -13.84 -14.84 -76.56
CA THR A 685 -14.23 -16.19 -76.98
C THR A 685 -13.32 -17.27 -76.40
N ILE A 686 -13.89 -18.46 -76.14
CA ILE A 686 -13.15 -19.63 -75.65
C ILE A 686 -12.68 -20.47 -76.85
N LYS A 687 -11.40 -20.83 -76.88
CA LYS A 687 -10.88 -21.88 -77.78
C LYS A 687 -10.68 -23.15 -76.95
N GLN A 688 -11.07 -24.32 -77.47
CA GLN A 688 -10.89 -25.59 -76.75
C GLN A 688 -9.44 -25.75 -76.28
N CYS A 689 -9.26 -26.05 -74.98
CA CYS A 689 -7.96 -26.38 -74.41
C CYS A 689 -7.39 -27.62 -75.10
N GLN A 690 -6.12 -27.58 -75.50
CA GLN A 690 -5.40 -28.83 -75.74
C GLN A 690 -5.23 -29.52 -74.38
N LYS A 691 -5.68 -30.77 -74.30
CA LYS A 691 -5.67 -31.60 -73.08
C LYS A 691 -4.29 -31.74 -72.48
#